data_AF-A0A9E5QDH5-F1
#
_entry.id   AF-A0A9E5QDH5-F1
#
_cell.length_a   1.000
_cell.length_b   1.000
_cell.length_c   1.000
_cell.angle_alpha   90.00
_cell.angle_beta   90.00
_cell.angle_gamma   90.00
#
_symmetry.space_group_name_H-M   'P 1'
#
loop_
_entity.id
_entity.type
_entity.pdbx_description
1 polymer ?
#
loop_
_entity_poly.entity_id
_entity_poly.type
_entity_poly.pdbx_seq_one_letter_code
_entity_poly.pdbx_strand_id
1 'polypeptide(L)'
;MRTLLVLFILATAFQLCSATTINIPADYPSIQAGINASSNGDTVLVQPGLYMERISFKGRNIVLASLFDATGDTSYISSTIIDGDSSGTVVTFNNSESNSAVITGFTIKHGYAMNGGGIFCNGSQPTIQYNTISQNYADDNGGGINCVIAKPYIYKNTIKENIGGDDGGDEGGGISCVYCPDLVIMENDIFDNYAYSGGGISCFESDPIISANVISNNLAEAGGGIGLCCGSNSSITGNLISNNDAYNVGGAIYSNLGDESLIKDNIITGNEVINWGDGGAICCNESNASIEKNLIFGNDASRGGGLAFSANSNCSVINNTIAYNHAIYGSAAFCRLESDPLMEKCILAFNMGPSASVYCMENSNPVLICCDVYGNEGGDWVGCIASQSGLNNNFSMDPVFCNAQEEIYNISVTSPCAPNNNECEDLIGSEEAIYCQNNAVLAIDKSGSMSRANPLGESRLKRAKSIAHDEIDQLLDPEDVTYPGIFQVAVISFNADGIVLIQDLTSDQNALHSAIDAVQGPRHDTPLAAAMCQAHCMLGYDEAIARYVITYTDGLENESQNFDMCAICEPCNSLMGTGWNYDCDPSNPSSCTDWQMCLHDQFSQTGSNIIHYFGEPINPFIKGGGSGLEDMYFLKNTAEESDGEFLYHSDQETICGDANGDGSLNVSDAVYLVIYIFQGGTPPPYMPSADCNCDSTINISDAVVIINNIFLGGDSPCDINGDDIPDC
;
A
#
# COMPACT_ATOMS: atom_id res chain seq x y z
N MET A 1 29.61 -56.37 -36.33
CA MET A 1 29.92 -56.37 -34.88
C MET A 1 30.25 -55.00 -34.30
N ARG A 2 30.87 -54.05 -35.04
CA ARG A 2 31.11 -52.70 -34.53
C ARG A 2 29.89 -51.75 -34.54
N THR A 3 28.87 -52.02 -35.35
CA THR A 3 27.63 -51.24 -35.40
C THR A 3 26.56 -51.68 -34.39
N LEU A 4 26.65 -52.91 -33.85
CA LEU A 4 25.75 -53.39 -32.80
C LEU A 4 26.17 -52.95 -31.39
N LEU A 5 27.45 -52.56 -31.20
CA LEU A 5 27.96 -52.09 -29.90
C LEU A 5 27.58 -50.63 -29.61
N VAL A 6 27.34 -49.83 -30.65
CA VAL A 6 26.94 -48.42 -30.52
C VAL A 6 25.46 -48.29 -30.14
N LEU A 7 24.60 -49.21 -30.60
CA LEU A 7 23.19 -49.26 -30.17
C LEU A 7 22.99 -49.75 -28.73
N PHE A 8 23.94 -50.52 -28.17
CA PHE A 8 23.84 -51.01 -26.79
C PHE A 8 24.40 -50.01 -25.76
N ILE A 9 25.23 -49.04 -26.18
CA ILE A 9 25.77 -47.97 -25.31
C ILE A 9 24.87 -46.73 -25.30
N LEU A 10 24.00 -46.55 -26.31
CA LEU A 10 22.97 -45.49 -26.32
C LEU A 10 21.66 -45.90 -25.63
N ALA A 11 21.50 -47.15 -25.17
CA ALA A 11 20.30 -47.64 -24.52
C ALA A 11 20.37 -47.68 -22.97
N THR A 12 21.48 -47.21 -22.36
CA THR A 12 21.67 -47.22 -20.89
C THR A 12 22.03 -45.87 -20.27
N ALA A 13 21.74 -44.75 -20.93
CA ALA A 13 22.02 -43.41 -20.37
C ALA A 13 20.97 -42.34 -20.73
N PHE A 14 19.74 -42.75 -21.03
CA PHE A 14 18.57 -41.88 -20.92
C PHE A 14 17.67 -42.48 -19.84
N GLN A 15 18.15 -42.46 -18.59
CA GLN A 15 17.20 -42.29 -17.51
C GLN A 15 16.64 -40.90 -17.72
N LEU A 16 15.44 -40.85 -18.28
CA LEU A 16 14.52 -39.74 -18.07
C LEU A 16 14.46 -39.58 -16.56
N CYS A 17 15.27 -38.67 -16.00
CA CYS A 17 15.15 -38.26 -14.62
C CYS A 17 13.86 -37.45 -14.57
N SER A 18 12.74 -38.16 -14.46
CA SER A 18 11.51 -37.55 -14.01
C SER A 18 11.75 -37.21 -12.55
N ALA A 19 11.52 -35.95 -12.18
CA ALA A 19 11.37 -35.55 -10.79
C ALA A 19 10.39 -36.53 -10.12
N THR A 20 10.80 -37.12 -9.01
CA THR A 20 9.96 -37.99 -8.19
C THR A 20 9.48 -37.24 -6.96
N THR A 21 8.25 -37.50 -6.54
CA THR A 21 7.70 -36.98 -5.28
C THR A 21 7.83 -38.03 -4.20
N ILE A 22 8.50 -37.67 -3.10
CA ILE A 22 8.70 -38.48 -1.90
C ILE A 22 7.79 -37.93 -0.80
N ASN A 23 6.85 -38.72 -0.32
CA ASN A 23 5.83 -38.28 0.64
C ASN A 23 6.26 -38.59 2.08
N ILE A 24 6.30 -37.58 2.94
CA ILE A 24 6.63 -37.73 4.36
C ILE A 24 5.35 -37.58 5.18
N PRO A 25 4.99 -38.53 6.07
CA PRO A 25 5.78 -39.70 6.50
C PRO A 25 5.48 -41.02 5.74
N ALA A 26 4.68 -41.00 4.68
CA ALA A 26 4.17 -42.21 4.04
C ALA A 26 5.26 -43.11 3.42
N ASP A 27 6.23 -42.51 2.74
CA ASP A 27 7.34 -43.21 2.08
C ASP A 27 8.56 -43.35 3.01
N TYR A 28 8.81 -42.34 3.86
CA TYR A 28 9.89 -42.34 4.86
C TYR A 28 9.42 -41.73 6.17
N PRO A 29 9.88 -42.23 7.34
CA PRO A 29 9.37 -41.80 8.64
C PRO A 29 9.81 -40.40 9.09
N SER A 30 10.73 -39.76 8.37
CA SER A 30 11.31 -38.46 8.75
C SER A 30 11.66 -37.65 7.50
N ILE A 31 11.69 -36.33 7.63
CA ILE A 31 12.05 -35.40 6.55
C ILE A 31 13.47 -35.68 6.08
N GLN A 32 14.43 -35.80 7.01
CA GLN A 32 15.82 -36.06 6.65
C GLN A 32 16.00 -37.40 5.91
N ALA A 33 15.21 -38.42 6.24
CA ALA A 33 15.22 -39.70 5.53
C ALA A 33 14.73 -39.54 4.08
N GLY A 34 13.67 -38.76 3.86
CA GLY A 34 13.21 -38.37 2.52
C GLY A 34 14.27 -37.62 1.72
N ILE A 35 14.89 -36.61 2.34
CA ILE A 35 16.03 -35.88 1.74
C ILE A 35 17.16 -36.83 1.39
N ASN A 36 17.53 -37.78 2.26
CA ASN A 36 18.61 -38.72 1.94
C ASN A 36 18.27 -39.68 0.78
N ALA A 37 16.99 -39.95 0.53
CA ALA A 37 16.52 -40.85 -0.52
C ALA A 37 16.34 -40.18 -1.89
N SER A 38 16.23 -38.84 -1.92
CA SER A 38 15.98 -38.08 -3.15
C SER A 38 17.17 -38.08 -4.14
N SER A 39 16.99 -37.40 -5.25
CA SER A 39 17.99 -36.98 -6.22
C SER A 39 17.69 -35.55 -6.64
N ASN A 40 18.66 -34.86 -7.23
CA ASN A 40 18.44 -33.49 -7.70
C ASN A 40 17.23 -33.44 -8.65
N GLY A 41 16.34 -32.46 -8.43
CA GLY A 41 15.08 -32.29 -9.16
C GLY A 41 13.87 -32.96 -8.51
N ASP A 42 14.05 -33.83 -7.50
CA ASP A 42 12.92 -34.42 -6.77
C ASP A 42 12.21 -33.42 -5.85
N THR A 43 10.99 -33.77 -5.47
CA THR A 43 10.21 -33.08 -4.43
C THR A 43 10.08 -33.98 -3.20
N VAL A 44 10.44 -33.47 -2.03
CA VAL A 44 10.09 -34.07 -0.73
C VAL A 44 8.85 -33.33 -0.23
N LEU A 45 7.68 -33.97 -0.34
CA LEU A 45 6.39 -33.40 0.05
C LEU A 45 6.02 -33.85 1.47
N VAL A 46 5.91 -32.91 2.39
CA VAL A 46 5.72 -33.15 3.82
C VAL A 46 4.26 -32.90 4.21
N GLN A 47 3.63 -33.89 4.82
CA GLN A 47 2.27 -33.79 5.35
C GLN A 47 2.25 -32.97 6.65
N PRO A 48 1.11 -32.34 7.01
CA PRO A 48 0.98 -31.60 8.27
C PRO A 48 1.36 -32.43 9.49
N GLY A 49 2.09 -31.83 10.42
CA GLY A 49 2.61 -32.48 11.60
C GLY A 49 3.75 -31.71 12.27
N LEU A 50 4.14 -32.19 13.45
CA LEU A 50 5.30 -31.71 14.19
C LEU A 50 6.48 -32.65 13.94
N TYR A 51 7.55 -32.13 13.36
CA TYR A 51 8.77 -32.84 13.03
C TYR A 51 9.91 -32.30 13.90
N MET A 52 10.26 -33.04 14.96
CA MET A 52 11.40 -32.74 15.82
C MET A 52 12.69 -33.19 15.13
N GLU A 53 13.17 -32.38 14.19
CA GLU A 53 14.30 -32.70 13.31
C GLU A 53 15.18 -31.48 13.07
N ARG A 54 16.45 -31.74 12.76
CA ARG A 54 17.41 -30.75 12.28
C ARG A 54 17.95 -31.25 10.96
N ILE A 55 17.50 -30.63 9.88
CA ILE A 55 17.65 -31.15 8.53
C ILE A 55 18.79 -30.46 7.79
N SER A 56 19.44 -31.21 6.91
CA SER A 56 20.45 -30.70 5.99
C SER A 56 20.14 -31.20 4.59
N PHE A 57 20.21 -30.28 3.62
CA PHE A 57 20.03 -30.58 2.21
C PHE A 57 21.20 -31.40 1.63
N LYS A 58 22.39 -31.37 2.25
CA LYS A 58 23.56 -32.18 1.88
C LYS A 58 23.93 -32.07 0.39
N GLY A 59 23.82 -30.87 -0.19
CA GLY A 59 24.14 -30.60 -1.59
C GLY A 59 23.06 -31.04 -2.58
N ARG A 60 21.87 -31.38 -2.09
CA ARG A 60 20.74 -31.80 -2.92
C ARG A 60 19.95 -30.59 -3.37
N ASN A 61 19.75 -30.51 -4.68
CA ASN A 61 18.95 -29.48 -5.32
C ASN A 61 17.53 -30.01 -5.53
N ILE A 62 16.75 -30.02 -4.46
CA ILE A 62 15.38 -30.56 -4.39
C ILE A 62 14.40 -29.50 -3.91
N VAL A 63 13.11 -29.72 -4.16
CA VAL A 63 12.04 -28.96 -3.52
C VAL A 63 11.62 -29.68 -2.25
N LEU A 64 11.85 -29.08 -1.09
CA LEU A 64 11.23 -29.48 0.17
C LEU A 64 9.98 -28.62 0.36
N ALA A 65 8.80 -29.22 0.29
CA ALA A 65 7.53 -28.50 0.30
C ALA A 65 6.56 -29.10 1.32
N SER A 66 5.75 -28.26 1.97
CA SER A 66 4.50 -28.72 2.59
C SER A 66 3.37 -28.80 1.56
N LEU A 67 2.16 -29.16 2.01
CA LEU A 67 0.97 -29.12 1.15
C LEU A 67 0.62 -27.72 0.64
N PHE A 68 1.14 -26.64 1.25
CA PHE A 68 0.97 -25.27 0.77
C PHE A 68 1.37 -25.12 -0.70
N ASP A 69 2.47 -25.74 -1.13
CA ASP A 69 2.98 -25.64 -2.50
C ASP A 69 2.00 -26.20 -3.55
N ALA A 70 1.16 -27.17 -3.15
CA ALA A 70 0.19 -27.81 -4.02
C ALA A 70 -1.21 -27.18 -3.95
N THR A 71 -1.55 -26.49 -2.85
CA THR A 71 -2.92 -26.02 -2.58
C THR A 71 -3.07 -24.51 -2.47
N GLY A 72 -1.99 -23.77 -2.18
CA GLY A 72 -2.04 -22.35 -1.83
C GLY A 72 -2.63 -22.06 -0.43
N ASP A 73 -3.06 -23.09 0.31
CA ASP A 73 -3.69 -22.93 1.63
C ASP A 73 -2.64 -22.67 2.70
N THR A 74 -2.62 -21.45 3.23
CA THR A 74 -1.64 -20.97 4.23
C THR A 74 -1.74 -21.73 5.57
N SER A 75 -2.86 -22.42 5.85
CA SER A 75 -2.99 -23.26 7.05
C SER A 75 -2.00 -24.44 7.07
N TYR A 76 -1.48 -24.83 5.90
CA TYR A 76 -0.42 -25.84 5.82
C TYR A 76 0.95 -25.34 6.28
N ILE A 77 1.19 -24.03 6.27
CA ILE A 77 2.43 -23.43 6.79
C ILE A 77 2.47 -23.56 8.31
N SER A 78 1.38 -23.18 8.98
CA SER A 78 1.29 -23.23 10.45
C SER A 78 1.13 -24.65 11.01
N SER A 79 0.62 -25.59 10.21
CA SER A 79 0.44 -26.99 10.62
C SER A 79 1.56 -27.94 10.22
N THR A 80 2.54 -27.50 9.41
CA THR A 80 3.73 -28.30 9.04
C THR A 80 4.98 -27.70 9.67
N ILE A 81 5.37 -28.23 10.82
CA ILE A 81 6.34 -27.60 11.73
C ILE A 81 7.63 -28.42 11.78
N ILE A 82 8.77 -27.80 11.49
CA ILE A 82 10.11 -28.32 11.77
C ILE A 82 10.62 -27.63 13.02
N ASP A 83 10.81 -28.39 14.08
CA ASP A 83 11.18 -27.89 15.40
C ASP A 83 12.58 -28.40 15.81
N GLY A 84 13.47 -27.47 16.14
CA GLY A 84 14.86 -27.73 16.51
C GLY A 84 15.07 -28.28 17.92
N ASP A 85 14.02 -28.35 18.75
CA ASP A 85 14.08 -28.80 20.15
C ASP A 85 15.10 -28.01 20.98
N SER A 86 15.15 -26.68 20.76
CA SER A 86 16.09 -25.73 21.39
C SER A 86 17.55 -26.15 21.24
N SER A 87 17.93 -26.71 20.09
CA SER A 87 19.30 -27.18 19.85
C SER A 87 19.69 -27.11 18.39
N GLY A 88 20.92 -26.69 18.08
CA GLY A 88 21.45 -26.58 16.73
C GLY A 88 20.63 -25.72 15.77
N THR A 89 21.09 -25.66 14.53
CA THR A 89 20.35 -25.08 13.40
C THR A 89 19.24 -26.04 12.95
N VAL A 90 18.04 -25.52 12.67
CA VAL A 90 16.90 -26.33 12.19
C VAL A 90 17.08 -26.77 10.74
N VAL A 91 17.46 -25.86 9.83
CA VAL A 91 17.66 -26.14 8.40
C VAL A 91 19.03 -25.66 7.93
N THR A 92 19.81 -26.55 7.31
CA THR A 92 21.18 -26.23 6.86
C THR A 92 21.40 -26.43 5.37
N PHE A 93 21.96 -25.40 4.72
CA PHE A 93 22.48 -25.39 3.34
C PHE A 93 23.98 -25.04 3.34
N ASN A 94 24.85 -26.04 3.31
CA ASN A 94 26.31 -25.84 3.46
C ASN A 94 27.16 -26.72 2.54
N ASN A 95 26.63 -27.18 1.42
CA ASN A 95 27.33 -28.03 0.45
C ASN A 95 27.11 -27.54 -0.99
N SER A 96 27.10 -26.21 -1.18
CA SER A 96 26.94 -25.56 -2.49
C SER A 96 25.62 -25.88 -3.19
N GLU A 97 24.54 -26.02 -2.41
CA GLU A 97 23.18 -26.04 -2.93
C GLU A 97 22.91 -24.81 -3.81
N SER A 98 22.24 -24.99 -4.94
CA SER A 98 21.85 -23.90 -5.85
C SER A 98 20.42 -23.44 -5.58
N ASN A 99 19.94 -22.46 -6.35
CA ASN A 99 18.57 -21.92 -6.24
C ASN A 99 17.45 -22.93 -6.54
N SER A 100 17.78 -24.12 -7.05
CA SER A 100 16.85 -25.24 -7.15
C SER A 100 16.72 -26.07 -5.87
N ALA A 101 17.52 -25.78 -4.83
CA ALA A 101 17.26 -26.24 -3.48
C ALA A 101 16.25 -25.28 -2.83
N VAL A 102 14.99 -25.69 -2.80
CA VAL A 102 13.87 -24.86 -2.35
C VAL A 102 13.33 -25.40 -1.03
N ILE A 103 13.05 -24.51 -0.09
CA ILE A 103 12.23 -24.82 1.09
C ILE A 103 11.00 -23.90 1.09
N THR A 104 9.81 -24.51 1.12
CA THR A 104 8.55 -23.78 0.99
C THR A 104 7.42 -24.32 1.86
N GLY A 105 6.70 -23.42 2.53
CA GLY A 105 5.47 -23.74 3.24
C GLY A 105 5.65 -24.32 4.64
N PHE A 106 6.71 -23.99 5.38
CA PHE A 106 6.97 -24.56 6.71
C PHE A 106 6.94 -23.52 7.82
N THR A 107 6.61 -23.96 9.04
CA THR A 107 7.04 -23.27 10.26
C THR A 107 8.37 -23.86 10.73
N ILE A 108 9.40 -23.03 10.90
CA ILE A 108 10.76 -23.40 11.30
C ILE A 108 11.07 -22.69 12.63
N LYS A 109 11.19 -23.46 13.71
CA LYS A 109 11.28 -22.86 15.06
C LYS A 109 12.16 -23.61 16.05
N HIS A 110 12.45 -22.92 17.15
CA HIS A 110 13.21 -23.44 18.29
C HIS A 110 14.58 -24.02 17.92
N GLY A 111 15.25 -23.44 16.92
CA GLY A 111 16.69 -23.63 16.76
C GLY A 111 17.47 -22.90 17.85
N TYR A 112 18.58 -23.48 18.27
CA TYR A 112 19.55 -22.84 19.17
C TYR A 112 20.96 -23.14 18.65
N ALA A 113 21.57 -22.22 17.94
CA ALA A 113 22.88 -22.42 17.35
C ALA A 113 23.84 -21.28 17.70
N MET A 114 25.12 -21.44 17.34
CA MET A 114 26.04 -20.31 17.36
C MET A 114 25.72 -19.33 16.21
N ASN A 115 25.30 -19.86 15.06
CA ASN A 115 24.95 -19.08 13.86
C ASN A 115 23.74 -19.74 13.19
N GLY A 116 22.77 -18.95 12.72
CA GLY A 116 21.60 -19.43 11.99
C GLY A 116 20.77 -20.39 12.84
N GLY A 117 20.07 -19.87 13.85
CA GLY A 117 19.21 -20.69 14.72
C GLY A 117 18.16 -21.44 13.90
N GLY A 118 17.36 -20.71 13.12
CA GLY A 118 16.39 -21.31 12.21
C GLY A 118 17.06 -21.92 10.99
N ILE A 119 17.64 -21.07 10.15
CA ILE A 119 18.25 -21.46 8.87
C ILE A 119 19.70 -20.96 8.80
N PHE A 120 20.60 -21.85 8.39
CA PHE A 120 22.00 -21.50 8.12
C PHE A 120 22.38 -21.80 6.66
N CYS A 121 22.81 -20.75 5.96
CA CYS A 121 23.31 -20.81 4.59
C CYS A 121 24.80 -20.48 4.56
N ASN A 122 25.63 -21.39 4.05
CA ASN A 122 27.07 -21.19 3.93
C ASN A 122 27.58 -21.65 2.56
N GLY A 123 28.10 -20.71 1.75
CA GLY A 123 28.61 -21.05 0.42
C GLY A 123 27.54 -21.63 -0.52
N SER A 124 26.27 -21.33 -0.27
CA SER A 124 25.09 -21.89 -0.93
C SER A 124 24.16 -20.78 -1.45
N GLN A 125 23.23 -21.14 -2.33
CA GLN A 125 22.32 -20.20 -2.98
C GLN A 125 20.88 -20.72 -3.00
N PRO A 126 20.31 -21.21 -1.87
CA PRO A 126 18.98 -21.82 -1.87
C PRO A 126 17.87 -20.78 -2.07
N THR A 127 16.68 -21.25 -2.41
CA THR A 127 15.45 -20.44 -2.37
C THR A 127 14.68 -20.76 -1.10
N ILE A 128 14.45 -19.73 -0.28
CA ILE A 128 13.73 -19.81 0.99
C ILE A 128 12.47 -18.97 0.81
N GLN A 129 11.30 -19.62 0.73
CA GLN A 129 10.06 -18.90 0.43
C GLN A 129 8.84 -19.40 1.18
N TYR A 130 7.87 -18.54 1.48
CA TYR A 130 6.60 -18.93 2.12
C TYR A 130 6.79 -19.75 3.41
N ASN A 131 7.77 -19.39 4.23
CA ASN A 131 7.99 -20.01 5.53
C ASN A 131 7.71 -19.03 6.67
N THR A 132 7.29 -19.56 7.81
CA THR A 132 7.30 -18.87 9.10
C THR A 132 8.55 -19.28 9.85
N ILE A 133 9.50 -18.38 10.03
CA ILE A 133 10.76 -18.62 10.74
C ILE A 133 10.70 -17.85 12.05
N SER A 134 10.51 -18.57 13.15
CA SER A 134 10.20 -17.92 14.42
C SER A 134 10.78 -18.59 15.65
N GLN A 135 11.02 -17.81 16.71
CA GLN A 135 11.44 -18.33 18.02
C GLN A 135 12.74 -19.13 17.91
N ASN A 136 13.65 -18.67 17.05
CA ASN A 136 14.98 -19.24 16.90
C ASN A 136 16.01 -18.33 17.56
N TYR A 137 17.04 -18.96 18.09
CA TYR A 137 18.10 -18.31 18.84
C TYR A 137 19.47 -18.60 18.23
N ALA A 138 20.28 -17.55 18.05
CA ALA A 138 21.69 -17.65 17.71
C ALA A 138 22.55 -16.90 18.74
N ASP A 139 23.60 -17.55 19.26
CA ASP A 139 24.54 -16.90 20.19
C ASP A 139 25.29 -15.74 19.51
N ASP A 140 25.69 -15.92 18.23
CA ASP A 140 26.34 -14.89 17.41
C ASP A 140 25.33 -14.37 16.35
N ASN A 141 25.26 -14.99 15.17
CA ASN A 141 24.67 -14.34 14.00
C ASN A 141 23.37 -14.99 13.54
N GLY A 142 22.33 -14.17 13.28
CA GLY A 142 21.12 -14.58 12.56
C GLY A 142 20.27 -15.57 13.34
N GLY A 143 19.47 -15.06 14.29
CA GLY A 143 18.52 -15.90 15.05
C GLY A 143 17.61 -16.68 14.12
N GLY A 144 16.94 -15.98 13.20
CA GLY A 144 16.10 -16.58 12.17
C GLY A 144 16.92 -17.22 11.05
N ILE A 145 17.62 -16.40 10.27
CA ILE A 145 18.41 -16.81 9.12
C ILE A 145 19.81 -16.22 9.23
N ASN A 146 20.84 -17.04 9.04
CA ASN A 146 22.20 -16.56 8.84
C ASN A 146 22.76 -17.00 7.49
N CYS A 147 23.38 -16.06 6.79
CA CYS A 147 24.00 -16.24 5.48
C CYS A 147 25.48 -15.87 5.57
N VAL A 148 26.36 -16.80 5.18
CA VAL A 148 27.82 -16.61 5.16
C VAL A 148 28.36 -16.98 3.80
N ILE A 149 28.90 -16.00 3.06
CA ILE A 149 29.43 -16.21 1.70
C ILE A 149 28.37 -16.91 0.82
N ALA A 150 27.11 -16.53 1.02
CA ALA A 150 25.94 -17.20 0.46
C ALA A 150 25.11 -16.20 -0.37
N LYS A 151 24.27 -16.73 -1.28
CA LYS A 151 23.35 -15.91 -2.09
C LYS A 151 21.94 -16.50 -2.13
N PRO A 152 21.29 -16.76 -0.98
CA PRO A 152 19.92 -17.22 -1.02
C PRO A 152 18.97 -16.20 -1.64
N TYR A 153 17.88 -16.69 -2.20
CA TYR A 153 16.72 -15.88 -2.54
C TYR A 153 15.70 -16.02 -1.40
N ILE A 154 15.60 -14.98 -0.56
CA ILE A 154 14.74 -14.96 0.62
C ILE A 154 13.48 -14.15 0.27
N TYR A 155 12.36 -14.86 0.07
CA TYR A 155 11.18 -14.31 -0.58
C TYR A 155 9.87 -14.69 0.10
N LYS A 156 8.99 -13.74 0.46
CA LYS A 156 7.67 -14.05 1.05
C LYS A 156 7.73 -14.94 2.29
N ASN A 157 8.68 -14.70 3.18
CA ASN A 157 8.73 -15.35 4.48
C ASN A 157 8.23 -14.40 5.56
N THR A 158 7.67 -14.99 6.62
CA THR A 158 7.41 -14.32 7.89
C THR A 158 8.53 -14.66 8.86
N ILE A 159 9.35 -13.70 9.25
CA ILE A 159 10.54 -13.88 10.10
C ILE A 159 10.33 -13.09 11.38
N LYS A 160 10.03 -13.78 12.49
CA LYS A 160 9.60 -13.11 13.72
C LYS A 160 10.04 -13.74 15.02
N GLU A 161 10.12 -12.96 16.08
CA GLU A 161 10.44 -13.46 17.42
C GLU A 161 11.78 -14.23 17.46
N ASN A 162 12.73 -13.86 16.59
CA ASN A 162 14.05 -14.47 16.58
C ASN A 162 15.06 -13.59 17.32
N ILE A 163 16.01 -14.25 17.98
CA ILE A 163 17.04 -13.60 18.79
C ILE A 163 18.40 -13.98 18.21
N GLY A 164 19.20 -12.98 17.84
CA GLY A 164 20.58 -13.19 17.43
C GLY A 164 21.51 -12.30 18.25
N GLY A 165 22.56 -12.85 18.82
CA GLY A 165 23.70 -12.01 19.15
C GLY A 165 23.76 -11.39 20.53
N ASP A 166 23.42 -12.17 21.54
CA ASP A 166 23.51 -11.69 22.92
C ASP A 166 24.98 -11.55 23.42
N ASP A 167 25.98 -11.97 22.63
CA ASP A 167 27.41 -12.04 23.02
C ASP A 167 28.40 -11.21 22.14
N GLY A 168 27.94 -10.43 21.14
CA GLY A 168 28.75 -9.39 20.48
C GLY A 168 29.50 -9.77 19.19
N GLY A 169 28.94 -10.63 18.34
CA GLY A 169 29.27 -10.88 16.94
C GLY A 169 28.71 -9.87 15.92
N ASP A 170 28.52 -10.27 14.64
CA ASP A 170 28.07 -9.45 13.49
C ASP A 170 26.57 -9.73 13.10
N GLU A 171 25.61 -9.08 13.77
CA GLU A 171 24.36 -9.79 14.10
C GLU A 171 23.15 -9.07 13.59
N GLY A 172 22.12 -9.84 13.22
CA GLY A 172 20.74 -9.41 13.00
C GLY A 172 19.80 -10.48 13.53
N GLY A 173 18.71 -10.08 14.19
CA GLY A 173 17.83 -10.99 14.93
C GLY A 173 17.03 -11.86 13.97
N GLY A 174 16.44 -11.22 12.96
CA GLY A 174 15.76 -11.88 11.86
C GLY A 174 16.73 -12.50 10.86
N ILE A 175 17.50 -11.67 10.15
CA ILE A 175 18.43 -12.09 9.09
C ILE A 175 19.80 -11.47 9.32
N SER A 176 20.86 -12.28 9.31
CA SER A 176 22.25 -11.80 9.27
C SER A 176 22.94 -12.22 7.97
N CYS A 177 23.62 -11.27 7.34
CA CYS A 177 24.31 -11.41 6.07
C CYS A 177 25.79 -11.06 6.25
N VAL A 178 26.67 -12.03 6.04
CA VAL A 178 28.12 -11.86 6.22
C VAL A 178 28.83 -12.27 4.95
N TYR A 179 29.55 -11.33 4.32
CA TYR A 179 30.24 -11.53 3.04
C TYR A 179 29.32 -12.05 1.91
N CYS A 180 28.09 -11.54 1.83
CA CYS A 180 27.06 -12.03 0.90
C CYS A 180 26.87 -11.05 -0.28
N PRO A 181 27.59 -11.21 -1.40
CA PRO A 181 27.39 -10.37 -2.58
C PRO A 181 26.15 -10.83 -3.36
N ASP A 182 25.30 -9.89 -3.76
CA ASP A 182 24.09 -10.13 -4.56
C ASP A 182 23.02 -11.02 -3.88
N LEU A 183 23.00 -11.06 -2.54
CA LEU A 183 21.88 -11.65 -1.79
C LEU A 183 20.60 -10.88 -2.09
N VAL A 184 19.45 -11.55 -2.19
CA VAL A 184 18.16 -10.88 -2.39
C VAL A 184 17.22 -11.22 -1.24
N ILE A 185 16.73 -10.16 -0.58
CA ILE A 185 15.74 -10.19 0.49
C ILE A 185 14.54 -9.38 0.00
N MET A 186 13.46 -10.05 -0.37
CA MET A 186 12.33 -9.39 -1.02
C MET A 186 10.96 -9.87 -0.54
N GLU A 187 10.01 -8.93 -0.38
CA GLU A 187 8.62 -9.26 -0.02
C GLU A 187 8.49 -10.08 1.27
N ASN A 188 9.38 -9.88 2.25
CA ASN A 188 9.29 -10.55 3.55
C ASN A 188 8.67 -9.64 4.62
N ASP A 189 8.00 -10.27 5.58
CA ASP A 189 7.56 -9.63 6.82
C ASP A 189 8.56 -9.98 7.92
N ILE A 190 9.31 -8.99 8.42
CA ILE A 190 10.41 -9.16 9.37
C ILE A 190 10.12 -8.33 10.62
N PHE A 191 9.65 -8.97 11.68
CA PHE A 191 9.17 -8.22 12.85
C PHE A 191 9.36 -8.91 14.19
N ASP A 192 9.33 -8.14 15.27
CA ASP A 192 9.54 -8.64 16.65
C ASP A 192 10.85 -9.43 16.82
N ASN A 193 11.90 -9.10 16.06
CA ASN A 193 13.22 -9.72 16.21
C ASN A 193 14.13 -8.85 17.07
N TYR A 194 15.06 -9.49 17.77
CA TYR A 194 16.01 -8.85 18.67
C TYR A 194 17.44 -9.21 18.33
N ALA A 195 18.34 -8.22 18.31
CA ALA A 195 19.77 -8.45 18.21
C ALA A 195 20.61 -7.30 18.76
N TYR A 196 21.94 -7.44 18.80
CA TYR A 196 22.81 -6.31 19.13
C TYR A 196 22.85 -5.27 18.00
N SER A 197 23.00 -5.70 16.75
CA SER A 197 22.88 -4.85 15.57
C SER A 197 21.72 -5.33 14.69
N GLY A 198 21.15 -4.47 13.84
CA GLY A 198 20.26 -4.92 12.77
C GLY A 198 19.13 -5.84 13.21
N GLY A 199 18.28 -5.40 14.14
CA GLY A 199 17.27 -6.25 14.80
C GLY A 199 16.46 -7.09 13.81
N GLY A 200 16.01 -6.47 12.72
CA GLY A 200 15.44 -7.15 11.57
C GLY A 200 16.50 -7.78 10.66
N ILE A 201 17.32 -6.93 10.03
CA ILE A 201 18.35 -7.34 9.06
C ILE A 201 19.70 -6.74 9.44
N SER A 202 20.76 -7.55 9.37
CA SER A 202 22.13 -7.07 9.51
C SER A 202 23.01 -7.49 8.36
N CYS A 203 23.86 -6.56 7.92
CA CYS A 203 24.77 -6.72 6.79
C CYS A 203 26.18 -6.32 7.19
N PHE A 204 27.09 -7.27 7.06
CA PHE A 204 28.52 -7.10 7.30
C PHE A 204 29.28 -7.44 6.03
N GLU A 205 30.04 -6.47 5.49
CA GLU A 205 30.81 -6.61 4.25
C GLU A 205 29.99 -7.28 3.13
N SER A 206 28.73 -6.83 2.96
CA SER A 206 27.76 -7.47 2.06
C SER A 206 27.06 -6.44 1.18
N ASP A 207 26.64 -6.88 -0.02
CA ASP A 207 25.95 -6.03 -1.00
C ASP A 207 24.56 -6.62 -1.36
N PRO A 208 23.64 -6.74 -0.40
CA PRO A 208 22.31 -7.29 -0.66
C PRO A 208 21.38 -6.30 -1.36
N ILE A 209 20.42 -6.84 -2.09
CA ILE A 209 19.21 -6.15 -2.54
C ILE A 209 18.12 -6.43 -1.50
N ILE A 210 17.71 -5.38 -0.79
CA ILE A 210 16.65 -5.42 0.22
C ILE A 210 15.48 -4.62 -0.33
N SER A 211 14.44 -5.29 -0.81
CA SER A 211 13.34 -4.59 -1.50
C SER A 211 11.95 -5.07 -1.16
N ALA A 212 10.99 -4.14 -1.09
CA ALA A 212 9.58 -4.46 -0.86
C ALA A 212 9.31 -5.29 0.40
N ASN A 213 10.16 -5.18 1.42
CA ASN A 213 9.95 -5.85 2.71
C ASN A 213 9.18 -4.93 3.67
N VAL A 214 8.49 -5.54 4.63
CA VAL A 214 7.95 -4.89 5.81
C VAL A 214 8.85 -5.24 6.99
N ILE A 215 9.55 -4.25 7.55
CA ILE A 215 10.51 -4.42 8.63
C ILE A 215 10.03 -3.61 9.83
N SER A 216 9.47 -4.27 10.84
CA SER A 216 8.79 -3.55 11.92
C SER A 216 8.93 -4.14 13.31
N ASN A 217 8.82 -3.32 14.36
CA ASN A 217 8.86 -3.78 15.76
C ASN A 217 10.11 -4.59 16.11
N ASN A 218 11.21 -4.40 15.37
CA ASN A 218 12.48 -5.02 15.70
C ASN A 218 13.26 -4.13 16.67
N LEU A 219 14.02 -4.75 17.55
CA LEU A 219 14.78 -4.06 18.59
C LEU A 219 16.27 -4.41 18.45
N ALA A 220 17.13 -3.39 18.50
CA ALA A 220 18.57 -3.60 18.56
C ALA A 220 19.33 -2.59 19.43
N GLU A 221 20.61 -2.82 19.68
CA GLU A 221 21.50 -1.77 20.24
C GLU A 221 21.75 -0.68 19.18
N ALA A 222 21.94 -1.08 17.92
CA ALA A 222 22.14 -0.19 16.77
C ALA A 222 21.43 -0.73 15.51
N GLY A 223 20.74 0.13 14.75
CA GLY A 223 20.01 -0.30 13.56
C GLY A 223 18.83 -1.18 13.92
N GLY A 224 17.81 -0.63 14.58
CA GLY A 224 16.65 -1.40 15.07
C GLY A 224 16.01 -2.25 13.95
N GLY A 225 15.77 -1.63 12.80
CA GLY A 225 15.35 -2.33 11.59
C GLY A 225 16.51 -2.99 10.84
N ILE A 226 17.41 -2.15 10.30
CA ILE A 226 18.53 -2.56 9.44
C ILE A 226 19.85 -2.02 9.98
N GLY A 227 20.83 -2.90 10.20
CA GLY A 227 22.21 -2.54 10.53
C GLY A 227 23.14 -2.83 9.36
N LEU A 228 23.89 -1.83 8.93
CA LEU A 228 24.88 -1.94 7.85
C LEU A 228 26.25 -1.55 8.39
N CYS A 229 27.24 -2.41 8.17
CA CYS A 229 28.62 -2.12 8.55
C CYS A 229 29.61 -2.36 7.42
N CYS A 230 30.72 -1.63 7.54
CA CYS A 230 32.04 -2.12 7.15
C CYS A 230 32.18 -2.21 5.62
N GLY A 231 31.66 -1.22 4.89
CA GLY A 231 31.70 -1.20 3.43
C GLY A 231 30.64 -2.06 2.75
N SER A 232 29.53 -2.32 3.42
CA SER A 232 28.32 -2.84 2.77
C SER A 232 27.83 -1.81 1.74
N ASN A 233 27.48 -2.24 0.52
CA ASN A 233 26.92 -1.36 -0.52
C ASN A 233 25.53 -1.86 -0.90
N SER A 234 24.65 -1.89 0.10
CA SER A 234 23.31 -2.45 -0.02
C SER A 234 22.42 -1.56 -0.89
N SER A 235 21.48 -2.19 -1.61
CA SER A 235 20.39 -1.50 -2.29
C SER A 235 19.10 -1.71 -1.48
N ILE A 236 18.71 -0.72 -0.69
CA ILE A 236 17.54 -0.73 0.19
C ILE A 236 16.44 0.07 -0.48
N THR A 237 15.49 -0.62 -1.12
CA THR A 237 14.51 0.04 -2.01
C THR A 237 13.06 -0.37 -1.81
N GLY A 238 12.14 0.59 -1.73
CA GLY A 238 10.70 0.27 -1.71
C GLY A 238 10.23 -0.46 -0.47
N ASN A 239 10.93 -0.36 0.66
CA ASN A 239 10.58 -1.04 1.91
C ASN A 239 9.71 -0.14 2.79
N LEU A 240 8.90 -0.77 3.64
CA LEU A 240 8.30 -0.14 4.81
C LEU A 240 9.13 -0.51 6.04
N ILE A 241 9.76 0.48 6.67
CA ILE A 241 10.59 0.29 7.86
C ILE A 241 9.98 1.09 8.99
N SER A 242 9.26 0.41 9.88
CA SER A 242 8.38 1.09 10.83
C SER A 242 8.42 0.58 12.26
N ASN A 243 8.34 1.46 13.24
CA ASN A 243 8.25 1.09 14.66
C ASN A 243 9.41 0.20 15.13
N ASN A 244 10.61 0.40 14.59
CA ASN A 244 11.80 -0.29 15.08
C ASN A 244 12.51 0.58 16.11
N ASP A 245 13.07 -0.09 17.11
CA ASP A 245 13.71 0.54 18.25
C ASP A 245 15.20 0.26 18.22
N ALA A 246 16.01 1.29 18.46
CA ALA A 246 17.42 1.12 18.78
C ALA A 246 17.73 1.70 20.16
N TYR A 247 18.62 1.07 20.91
CA TYR A 247 19.08 1.68 22.16
C TYR A 247 19.95 2.91 21.91
N ASN A 248 20.87 2.87 20.94
CA ASN A 248 21.89 3.92 20.80
C ASN A 248 21.89 4.68 19.48
N VAL A 249 21.64 4.05 18.33
CA VAL A 249 21.71 4.74 17.03
C VAL A 249 20.87 4.05 15.97
N GLY A 250 20.29 4.84 15.06
CA GLY A 250 19.59 4.34 13.87
C GLY A 250 18.39 3.47 14.23
N GLY A 251 17.28 4.05 14.68
CA GLY A 251 16.06 3.30 15.00
C GLY A 251 15.61 2.44 13.79
N ALA A 252 15.57 3.04 12.61
CA ALA A 252 15.26 2.31 11.37
C ALA A 252 16.50 1.72 10.70
N ILE A 253 17.46 2.56 10.32
CA ILE A 253 18.67 2.17 9.57
C ILE A 253 19.90 2.79 10.23
N TYR A 254 20.90 1.95 10.50
CA TYR A 254 22.24 2.40 10.86
C TYR A 254 23.24 2.03 9.76
N SER A 255 23.88 3.02 9.14
CA SER A 255 24.91 2.86 8.12
C SER A 255 26.27 3.31 8.66
N ASN A 256 27.25 2.42 8.67
CA ASN A 256 28.50 2.62 9.41
C ASN A 256 29.76 2.16 8.65
N LEU A 257 30.89 2.81 8.95
CA LEU A 257 32.26 2.39 8.55
C LEU A 257 32.44 2.15 7.04
N GLY A 258 32.36 3.22 6.25
CA GLY A 258 32.66 3.22 4.82
C GLY A 258 31.56 2.65 3.93
N ASP A 259 30.36 2.47 4.46
CA ASP A 259 29.16 2.09 3.70
C ASP A 259 28.77 3.20 2.70
N GLU A 260 28.47 2.80 1.47
CA GLU A 260 28.00 3.68 0.38
C GLU A 260 26.63 3.19 -0.15
N SER A 261 25.79 2.66 0.74
CA SER A 261 24.51 2.05 0.36
C SER A 261 23.54 3.04 -0.29
N LEU A 262 22.70 2.52 -1.19
CA LEU A 262 21.57 3.24 -1.77
C LEU A 262 20.31 2.97 -0.94
N ILE A 263 19.74 4.01 -0.35
CA ILE A 263 18.50 3.97 0.42
C ILE A 263 17.47 4.78 -0.37
N LYS A 264 16.54 4.10 -1.05
CA LYS A 264 15.65 4.77 -2.00
C LYS A 264 14.19 4.32 -2.01
N ASP A 265 13.27 5.25 -2.23
CA ASP A 265 11.83 4.96 -2.37
C ASP A 265 11.25 4.21 -1.15
N ASN A 266 11.84 4.36 0.05
CA ASN A 266 11.36 3.71 1.27
C ASN A 266 10.41 4.62 2.05
N ILE A 267 9.51 3.99 2.82
CA ILE A 267 8.71 4.65 3.85
C ILE A 267 9.32 4.29 5.21
N ILE A 268 9.79 5.29 5.96
CA ILE A 268 10.48 5.10 7.23
C ILE A 268 9.75 5.89 8.32
N THR A 269 9.08 5.19 9.22
CA THR A 269 8.16 5.83 10.19
C THR A 269 8.08 5.22 11.57
N GLY A 270 7.86 6.03 12.60
CA GLY A 270 7.64 5.54 13.97
C GLY A 270 8.85 4.86 14.60
N ASN A 271 10.05 4.98 14.02
CA ASN A 271 11.25 4.35 14.58
C ASN A 271 11.86 5.23 15.67
N GLU A 272 12.37 4.62 16.75
CA GLU A 272 12.81 5.32 17.96
C GLU A 272 14.25 4.97 18.37
N VAL A 273 14.95 5.94 18.96
CA VAL A 273 16.19 5.71 19.71
C VAL A 273 16.05 6.04 21.20
N ILE A 274 16.12 5.02 22.06
CA ILE A 274 15.71 5.09 23.47
C ILE A 274 16.72 5.83 24.38
N ASN A 275 18.04 5.63 24.23
CA ASN A 275 19.06 6.09 25.20
C ASN A 275 19.85 7.33 24.74
N TRP A 276 19.16 8.43 24.45
CA TRP A 276 19.80 9.70 24.06
C TRP A 276 20.68 9.63 22.81
N GLY A 277 20.35 8.68 21.94
CA GLY A 277 21.11 8.38 20.75
C GLY A 277 20.78 9.24 19.53
N ASP A 278 21.43 8.89 18.42
CA ASP A 278 21.42 9.65 17.17
C ASP A 278 20.64 8.88 16.06
N GLY A 279 19.78 9.57 15.30
CA GLY A 279 19.13 9.03 14.10
C GLY A 279 17.91 8.15 14.39
N GLY A 280 16.73 8.73 14.60
CA GLY A 280 15.49 7.99 14.78
C GLY A 280 15.17 7.13 13.55
N ALA A 281 15.23 7.75 12.37
CA ALA A 281 15.10 7.05 11.09
C ALA A 281 16.45 6.50 10.61
N ILE A 282 17.33 7.35 10.09
CA ILE A 282 18.61 6.94 9.49
C ILE A 282 19.78 7.60 10.21
N CYS A 283 20.76 6.81 10.61
CA CYS A 283 22.04 7.30 11.14
C CYS A 283 23.21 6.85 10.25
N CYS A 284 23.98 7.80 9.74
CA CYS A 284 25.18 7.57 8.94
C CYS A 284 26.42 7.98 9.73
N ASN A 285 27.27 7.02 10.09
CA ASN A 285 28.49 7.25 10.85
C ASN A 285 29.73 6.77 10.06
N GLU A 286 30.64 7.68 9.72
CA GLU A 286 31.76 7.37 8.82
C GLU A 286 31.25 6.73 7.50
N SER A 287 30.12 7.21 6.96
CA SER A 287 29.41 6.62 5.82
C SER A 287 28.94 7.69 4.83
N ASN A 288 28.90 7.34 3.54
CA ASN A 288 28.50 8.25 2.46
C ASN A 288 27.35 7.67 1.63
N ALA A 289 26.31 7.15 2.30
CA ALA A 289 25.12 6.63 1.66
C ALA A 289 24.43 7.65 0.72
N SER A 290 23.76 7.13 -0.31
CA SER A 290 22.82 7.90 -1.13
C SER A 290 21.39 7.67 -0.62
N ILE A 291 20.76 8.73 -0.13
CA ILE A 291 19.42 8.71 0.46
C ILE A 291 18.50 9.45 -0.52
N GLU A 292 17.67 8.71 -1.25
CA GLU A 292 16.91 9.27 -2.37
C GLU A 292 15.41 8.96 -2.28
N LYS A 293 14.53 9.95 -2.48
CA LYS A 293 13.08 9.70 -2.65
C LYS A 293 12.42 8.92 -1.51
N ASN A 294 12.94 9.03 -0.29
CA ASN A 294 12.33 8.40 0.87
C ASN A 294 11.33 9.35 1.53
N LEU A 295 10.26 8.75 2.05
CA LEU A 295 9.31 9.39 2.94
C LEU A 295 9.69 9.04 4.38
N ILE A 296 10.20 10.02 5.12
CA ILE A 296 10.76 9.86 6.47
C ILE A 296 9.93 10.70 7.44
N PHE A 297 9.09 10.06 8.25
CA PHE A 297 8.19 10.79 9.14
C PHE A 297 7.93 10.14 10.48
N GLY A 298 7.58 10.91 11.50
CA GLY A 298 7.17 10.36 12.79
C GLY A 298 8.25 9.56 13.53
N ASN A 299 9.53 9.72 13.19
CA ASN A 299 10.63 9.05 13.87
C ASN A 299 11.13 9.89 15.06
N ASP A 300 11.61 9.24 16.12
CA ASP A 300 12.01 9.87 17.38
C ASP A 300 13.47 9.55 17.74
N ALA A 301 14.23 10.56 18.10
CA ALA A 301 15.53 10.39 18.75
C ALA A 301 15.87 11.63 19.58
N SER A 302 16.89 11.54 20.45
CA SER A 302 17.39 12.76 21.08
C SER A 302 18.12 13.69 20.12
N ARG A 303 18.75 13.15 19.08
CA ARG A 303 19.44 13.90 18.03
C ARG A 303 19.14 13.30 16.67
N GLY A 304 18.73 14.11 15.69
CA GLY A 304 18.46 13.60 14.35
C GLY A 304 17.23 12.71 14.31
N GLY A 305 16.02 13.26 14.53
CA GLY A 305 14.79 12.45 14.52
C GLY A 305 14.61 11.75 13.17
N GLY A 306 14.71 12.51 12.08
CA GLY A 306 14.79 11.96 10.72
C GLY A 306 16.18 11.39 10.41
N LEU A 307 17.18 12.27 10.32
CA LEU A 307 18.53 11.91 9.85
C LEU A 307 19.61 12.32 10.86
N ALA A 308 20.65 11.50 10.99
CA ALA A 308 21.87 11.85 11.72
C ALA A 308 23.13 11.52 10.91
N PHE A 309 24.10 12.45 10.94
CA PHE A 309 25.38 12.34 10.25
C PHE A 309 26.53 12.61 11.21
N SER A 310 27.50 11.71 11.24
CA SER A 310 28.63 11.76 12.17
C SER A 310 29.92 11.24 11.52
N ALA A 311 31.05 11.81 11.92
CA ALA A 311 32.40 11.37 11.58
C ALA A 311 32.70 11.40 10.07
N ASN A 312 32.70 12.59 9.47
CA ASN A 312 32.94 12.82 8.04
C ASN A 312 31.92 12.13 7.10
N SER A 313 30.68 11.99 7.54
CA SER A 313 29.59 11.45 6.72
C SER A 313 29.03 12.52 5.80
N ASN A 314 29.39 12.48 4.53
CA ASN A 314 29.00 13.45 3.50
C ASN A 314 27.98 12.82 2.53
N CYS A 315 26.90 12.29 3.11
CA CYS A 315 25.84 11.61 2.37
C CYS A 315 25.16 12.54 1.34
N SER A 316 24.68 11.95 0.26
CA SER A 316 23.81 12.63 -0.70
C SER A 316 22.36 12.40 -0.31
N VAL A 317 21.59 13.46 -0.12
CA VAL A 317 20.20 13.41 0.32
C VAL A 317 19.35 14.12 -0.72
N ILE A 318 18.69 13.36 -1.60
CA ILE A 318 18.03 13.91 -2.79
C ILE A 318 16.55 13.56 -2.79
N ASN A 319 15.67 14.53 -3.03
CA ASN A 319 14.24 14.30 -3.21
C ASN A 319 13.57 13.58 -2.01
N ASN A 320 14.02 13.81 -0.78
CA ASN A 320 13.36 13.20 0.39
C ASN A 320 12.31 14.14 0.98
N THR A 321 11.24 13.57 1.52
CA THR A 321 10.30 14.27 2.40
C THR A 321 10.58 13.85 3.83
N ILE A 322 11.07 14.78 4.65
CA ILE A 322 11.45 14.58 6.05
C ILE A 322 10.50 15.42 6.90
N ALA A 323 9.45 14.80 7.43
CA ALA A 323 8.37 15.53 8.07
C ALA A 323 7.93 14.95 9.41
N TYR A 324 7.46 15.78 10.34
CA TYR A 324 6.91 15.31 11.63
C TYR A 324 7.84 14.41 12.46
N ASN A 325 9.16 14.45 12.23
CA ASN A 325 10.11 13.74 13.07
C ASN A 325 10.37 14.55 14.34
N HIS A 326 10.69 13.87 15.44
CA HIS A 326 10.92 14.48 16.74
C HIS A 326 12.37 14.32 17.19
N ALA A 327 13.01 15.43 17.59
CA ALA A 327 14.26 15.36 18.34
C ALA A 327 14.57 16.63 19.14
N ILE A 328 15.39 16.49 20.19
CA ILE A 328 15.89 17.64 20.96
C ILE A 328 16.80 18.52 20.08
N TYR A 329 17.68 17.90 19.29
CA TYR A 329 18.60 18.58 18.38
C TYR A 329 18.47 18.04 16.96
N GLY A 330 18.12 18.89 16.00
CA GLY A 330 18.07 18.50 14.60
C GLY A 330 16.94 17.52 14.33
N SER A 331 15.69 17.93 14.54
CA SER A 331 14.52 17.07 14.33
C SER A 331 14.42 16.49 12.92
N ALA A 332 14.75 17.29 11.89
CA ALA A 332 14.91 16.79 10.53
C ALA A 332 16.30 16.17 10.33
N ALA A 333 17.36 16.88 10.71
CA ALA A 333 18.73 16.42 10.52
C ALA A 333 19.70 16.95 11.59
N PHE A 334 20.56 16.06 12.08
CA PHE A 334 21.65 16.38 13.00
C PHE A 334 23.01 16.03 12.38
N CYS A 335 23.94 16.99 12.34
CA CYS A 335 25.27 16.83 11.75
C CYS A 335 26.38 17.11 12.77
N ARG A 336 27.37 16.22 12.89
CA ARG A 336 28.52 16.45 13.77
C ARG A 336 29.82 15.86 13.22
N LEU A 337 30.94 16.20 13.87
CA LEU A 337 32.28 15.70 13.55
C LEU A 337 32.61 15.80 12.05
N GLU A 338 32.65 17.04 11.54
CA GLU A 338 33.03 17.35 10.15
C GLU A 338 32.14 16.65 9.09
N SER A 339 30.84 16.51 9.37
CA SER A 339 29.88 15.88 8.43
C SER A 339 29.09 16.95 7.67
N ASP A 340 29.27 17.00 6.35
CA ASP A 340 28.74 18.03 5.46
C ASP A 340 27.82 17.40 4.39
N PRO A 341 26.64 16.86 4.76
CA PRO A 341 25.73 16.24 3.79
C PRO A 341 25.21 17.27 2.78
N LEU A 342 25.00 16.82 1.54
CA LEU A 342 24.37 17.61 0.49
C LEU A 342 22.89 17.23 0.40
N MET A 343 22.01 18.17 0.75
CA MET A 343 20.57 18.03 0.63
C MET A 343 20.08 18.79 -0.61
N GLU A 344 19.52 18.07 -1.57
CA GLU A 344 18.98 18.62 -2.81
C GLU A 344 17.49 18.26 -2.95
N LYS A 345 16.65 19.23 -3.32
CA LYS A 345 15.22 19.00 -3.62
C LYS A 345 14.47 18.30 -2.48
N CYS A 346 14.80 18.59 -1.23
CA CYS A 346 14.15 17.97 -0.07
C CYS A 346 13.07 18.87 0.53
N ILE A 347 12.03 18.25 1.08
CA ILE A 347 11.06 18.91 1.96
C ILE A 347 11.43 18.57 3.40
N LEU A 348 11.71 19.58 4.23
CA LEU A 348 11.94 19.44 5.67
C LEU A 348 10.84 20.23 6.40
N ALA A 349 9.76 19.55 6.78
CA ALA A 349 8.55 20.25 7.22
C ALA A 349 7.93 19.71 8.51
N PHE A 350 7.44 20.60 9.36
CA PHE A 350 6.68 20.26 10.58
C PHE A 350 7.42 19.33 11.55
N ASN A 351 8.76 19.28 11.51
CA ASN A 351 9.54 18.49 12.45
C ASN A 351 9.54 19.18 13.83
N MET A 352 9.45 18.38 14.88
CA MET A 352 9.15 18.80 16.24
C MET A 352 10.40 18.73 17.11
N GLY A 353 10.60 19.72 17.96
CA GLY A 353 11.82 19.83 18.75
C GLY A 353 12.19 21.26 19.13
N PRO A 354 12.75 21.47 20.33
CA PRO A 354 13.08 22.81 20.84
C PRO A 354 14.28 23.48 20.15
N SER A 355 15.15 22.72 19.48
CA SER A 355 16.31 23.26 18.74
C SER A 355 16.06 23.29 17.25
N ALA A 356 16.90 24.03 16.51
CA ALA A 356 16.88 24.11 15.05
C ALA A 356 16.64 22.74 14.38
N SER A 357 15.73 22.71 13.39
CA SER A 357 15.34 21.47 12.72
C SER A 357 16.47 20.81 11.95
N VAL A 358 17.36 21.63 11.37
CA VAL A 358 18.70 21.21 10.96
C VAL A 358 19.69 21.77 11.97
N TYR A 359 20.34 20.87 12.70
CA TYR A 359 21.32 21.22 13.73
C TYR A 359 22.69 20.69 13.34
N CYS A 360 23.72 21.52 13.50
CA CYS A 360 25.08 21.08 13.26
C CYS A 360 26.08 21.60 14.30
N MET A 361 27.13 20.82 14.53
CA MET A 361 28.21 21.13 15.47
C MET A 361 29.54 20.54 15.00
N GLU A 362 30.62 20.82 15.74
CA GLU A 362 31.94 20.21 15.51
C GLU A 362 32.40 20.33 14.05
N ASN A 363 32.37 21.58 13.55
CA ASN A 363 32.77 21.98 12.21
C ASN A 363 31.96 21.33 11.05
N SER A 364 30.74 20.87 11.32
CA SER A 364 29.81 20.38 10.29
C SER A 364 29.05 21.53 9.64
N ASN A 365 28.82 21.46 8.33
CA ASN A 365 28.25 22.50 7.48
C ASN A 365 27.40 21.85 6.37
N PRO A 366 26.17 21.39 6.68
CA PRO A 366 25.27 20.84 5.67
C PRO A 366 24.94 21.90 4.60
N VAL A 367 24.82 21.45 3.35
CA VAL A 367 24.51 22.32 2.20
C VAL A 367 23.13 21.96 1.65
N LEU A 368 22.26 22.97 1.53
CA LEU A 368 20.92 22.83 0.98
C LEU A 368 20.82 23.54 -0.37
N ILE A 369 20.21 22.87 -1.35
CA ILE A 369 19.93 23.37 -2.70
C ILE A 369 18.50 22.97 -3.07
N CYS A 370 17.69 23.91 -3.55
CA CYS A 370 16.33 23.61 -3.96
C CYS A 370 15.48 22.96 -2.85
N CYS A 371 15.76 23.26 -1.58
CA CYS A 371 15.03 22.68 -0.46
C CYS A 371 13.93 23.63 0.04
N ASP A 372 12.83 23.02 0.49
CA ASP A 372 11.77 23.69 1.23
C ASP A 372 11.90 23.32 2.71
N VAL A 373 12.14 24.33 3.55
CA VAL A 373 12.19 24.15 5.01
C VAL A 373 11.06 24.98 5.61
N TYR A 374 10.03 24.32 6.15
CA TYR A 374 8.79 25.00 6.53
C TYR A 374 8.12 24.46 7.79
N GLY A 375 7.70 25.37 8.67
CA GLY A 375 6.79 25.05 9.77
C GLY A 375 7.41 24.16 10.86
N ASN A 376 8.74 24.09 10.94
CA ASN A 376 9.42 23.31 11.97
C ASN A 376 9.43 24.05 13.31
N GLU A 377 9.18 23.34 14.42
CA GLU A 377 9.02 23.95 15.76
C GLU A 377 10.26 24.73 16.20
N GLY A 378 11.44 24.16 15.96
CA GLY A 378 12.74 24.76 16.28
C GLY A 378 13.20 25.85 15.32
N GLY A 379 12.39 26.18 14.31
CA GLY A 379 12.67 27.14 13.25
C GLY A 379 13.22 26.51 11.97
N ASP A 380 12.90 27.16 10.85
CA ASP A 380 13.20 26.68 9.50
C ASP A 380 14.62 27.04 9.06
N TRP A 381 14.85 28.30 8.70
CA TRP A 381 16.15 28.80 8.26
C TRP A 381 16.91 29.45 9.41
N VAL A 382 17.26 28.65 10.42
CA VAL A 382 17.97 29.10 11.63
C VAL A 382 19.27 28.31 11.84
N GLY A 383 20.05 28.70 12.85
CA GLY A 383 21.29 28.01 13.18
C GLY A 383 22.30 28.04 12.03
N CYS A 384 22.87 26.88 11.70
CA CYS A 384 23.93 26.80 10.70
C CYS A 384 23.47 26.83 9.24
N ILE A 385 22.17 26.67 8.98
CA ILE A 385 21.61 26.82 7.63
C ILE A 385 21.02 28.22 7.39
N ALA A 386 21.00 29.11 8.40
CA ALA A 386 20.34 30.41 8.33
C ALA A 386 20.78 31.28 7.14
N SER A 387 22.08 31.26 6.79
CA SER A 387 22.60 32.05 5.67
C SER A 387 22.25 31.49 4.29
N GLN A 388 21.63 30.31 4.21
CA GLN A 388 21.27 29.64 2.95
C GLN A 388 19.83 29.97 2.50
N SER A 389 19.04 30.65 3.33
CA SER A 389 17.67 31.07 3.02
C SER A 389 17.64 32.01 1.80
N GLY A 390 16.81 31.67 0.80
CA GLY A 390 16.69 32.45 -0.44
C GLY A 390 17.91 32.38 -1.37
N LEU A 391 18.89 31.52 -1.08
CA LEU A 391 20.01 31.21 -1.97
C LEU A 391 19.81 29.82 -2.57
N ASN A 392 20.40 29.56 -3.74
CA ASN A 392 20.30 28.26 -4.43
C ASN A 392 18.86 27.75 -4.54
N ASN A 393 17.91 28.66 -4.77
CA ASN A 393 16.48 28.42 -4.87
C ASN A 393 15.85 27.74 -3.64
N ASN A 394 16.46 27.87 -2.47
CA ASN A 394 15.88 27.45 -1.20
C ASN A 394 14.76 28.39 -0.75
N PHE A 395 13.67 27.83 -0.22
CA PHE A 395 12.52 28.62 0.25
C PHE A 395 11.88 28.03 1.52
N SER A 396 10.83 28.69 1.99
CA SER A 396 10.04 28.30 3.15
C SER A 396 8.59 28.62 2.87
N MET A 397 7.83 27.64 2.39
CA MET A 397 6.41 27.76 2.10
C MET A 397 5.69 26.47 2.48
N ASP A 398 4.38 26.53 2.71
CA ASP A 398 3.62 25.32 3.03
C ASP A 398 3.75 24.29 1.90
N PRO A 399 4.24 23.06 2.15
CA PRO A 399 4.32 22.02 1.13
C PRO A 399 2.95 21.58 0.60
N VAL A 400 1.85 21.93 1.27
CA VAL A 400 0.48 21.55 0.89
C VAL A 400 0.35 20.04 0.73
N PHE A 401 0.70 19.30 1.79
CA PHE A 401 0.43 17.87 1.86
C PHE A 401 -1.08 17.63 1.78
N CYS A 402 -1.48 16.62 1.01
CA CYS A 402 -2.89 16.34 0.74
C CYS A 402 -3.69 16.01 2.00
N ASN A 403 -3.14 15.20 2.90
CA ASN A 403 -3.71 14.94 4.21
C ASN A 403 -2.66 14.39 5.18
N ALA A 404 -1.90 15.26 5.83
CA ALA A 404 -0.83 14.83 6.74
C ALA A 404 -1.36 14.19 8.03
N GLN A 405 -2.58 14.51 8.48
CA GLN A 405 -3.20 13.88 9.66
C GLN A 405 -3.42 12.38 9.45
N GLU A 406 -3.73 12.00 8.21
CA GLU A 406 -3.88 10.59 7.78
C GLU A 406 -2.59 10.02 7.18
N GLU A 407 -1.44 10.69 7.41
CA GLU A 407 -0.13 10.28 6.91
C GLU A 407 -0.06 10.16 5.37
N ILE A 408 -0.82 11.00 4.65
CA ILE A 408 -0.79 11.11 3.19
C ILE A 408 0.05 12.34 2.82
N TYR A 409 1.31 12.07 2.49
CA TYR A 409 2.33 13.09 2.22
C TYR A 409 2.51 13.43 0.74
N ASN A 410 1.66 12.93 -0.14
CA ASN A 410 1.56 13.47 -1.50
C ASN A 410 1.29 14.96 -1.44
N ILE A 411 1.97 15.73 -2.29
CA ILE A 411 1.78 17.17 -2.35
C ILE A 411 0.65 17.51 -3.33
N SER A 412 -0.07 18.59 -3.08
CA SER A 412 -1.03 19.11 -4.06
C SER A 412 -0.33 19.53 -5.35
N VAL A 413 -1.00 19.43 -6.51
CA VAL A 413 -0.56 20.08 -7.76
C VAL A 413 -0.38 21.60 -7.63
N THR A 414 -0.99 22.21 -6.61
CA THR A 414 -0.82 23.64 -6.28
C THR A 414 0.30 23.89 -5.28
N SER A 415 0.99 22.85 -4.81
CA SER A 415 2.10 22.96 -3.88
C SER A 415 3.25 23.75 -4.50
N PRO A 416 3.94 24.62 -3.74
CA PRO A 416 5.19 25.21 -4.21
C PRO A 416 6.25 24.15 -4.56
N CYS A 417 6.20 22.98 -3.94
CA CYS A 417 7.14 21.89 -4.19
C CYS A 417 6.86 21.09 -5.47
N ALA A 418 5.73 21.35 -6.15
CA ALA A 418 5.40 20.71 -7.42
C ALA A 418 6.29 21.23 -8.56
N PRO A 419 6.63 20.41 -9.58
CA PRO A 419 7.62 20.76 -10.62
C PRO A 419 7.41 22.09 -11.33
N ASN A 420 6.15 22.49 -11.52
CA ASN A 420 5.79 23.71 -12.26
C ASN A 420 5.64 24.95 -11.36
N ASN A 421 5.86 24.83 -10.05
CA ASN A 421 5.52 25.85 -9.07
C ASN A 421 6.74 26.39 -8.28
N ASN A 422 7.96 25.96 -8.63
CA ASN A 422 9.20 26.44 -8.03
C ASN A 422 10.27 26.81 -9.08
N GLU A 423 11.28 27.56 -8.64
CA GLU A 423 12.40 28.01 -9.49
C GLU A 423 13.43 26.92 -9.80
N CYS A 424 13.30 25.73 -9.19
CA CYS A 424 14.12 24.57 -9.50
C CYS A 424 13.61 23.79 -10.72
N GLU A 425 12.39 24.10 -11.18
CA GLU A 425 11.71 23.45 -12.31
C GLU A 425 11.66 21.92 -12.19
N ASP A 426 11.58 21.42 -10.95
CA ASP A 426 11.62 20.00 -10.63
C ASP A 426 10.81 19.70 -9.36
N LEU A 427 10.51 18.41 -9.14
CA LEU A 427 9.86 17.94 -7.93
C LEU A 427 10.79 18.15 -6.73
N ILE A 428 10.26 18.76 -5.68
CA ILE A 428 10.91 18.86 -4.36
C ILE A 428 10.13 17.93 -3.42
N GLY A 429 10.84 17.03 -2.73
CA GLY A 429 10.27 15.95 -1.93
C GLY A 429 10.22 14.61 -2.66
N SER A 430 9.72 13.60 -1.94
CA SER A 430 9.67 12.20 -2.38
C SER A 430 8.43 11.84 -3.19
N GLU A 431 7.31 12.50 -2.88
CA GLU A 431 6.00 12.13 -3.40
C GLU A 431 5.57 12.99 -4.59
N GLU A 432 4.88 12.37 -5.54
CA GLU A 432 4.36 13.09 -6.71
C GLU A 432 3.28 14.12 -6.34
N ALA A 433 3.17 15.15 -7.19
CA ALA A 433 2.14 16.16 -7.08
C ALA A 433 0.80 15.67 -7.66
N ILE A 434 -0.26 15.70 -6.84
CA ILE A 434 -1.58 15.13 -7.18
C ILE A 434 -2.72 16.10 -6.87
N TYR A 435 -3.90 15.84 -7.42
CA TYR A 435 -5.11 16.51 -6.96
C TYR A 435 -5.60 15.82 -5.68
N CYS A 436 -5.51 16.49 -4.53
CA CYS A 436 -5.80 15.92 -3.21
C CYS A 436 -7.27 15.55 -2.94
N GLN A 437 -8.14 15.51 -3.95
CA GLN A 437 -9.54 15.12 -3.76
C GLN A 437 -9.69 13.60 -3.70
N ASN A 438 -10.49 13.13 -2.72
CA ASN A 438 -10.40 11.84 -2.03
C ASN A 438 -10.80 10.55 -2.78
N ASN A 439 -11.00 10.55 -4.10
CA ASN A 439 -11.54 9.37 -4.78
C ASN A 439 -10.49 8.69 -5.68
N ALA A 440 -10.30 7.38 -5.50
CA ALA A 440 -9.56 6.53 -6.42
C ALA A 440 -10.54 5.58 -7.13
N VAL A 441 -10.42 5.45 -8.46
CA VAL A 441 -11.21 4.53 -9.29
C VAL A 441 -10.25 3.50 -9.86
N LEU A 442 -10.54 2.21 -9.66
CA LEU A 442 -9.70 1.09 -10.09
C LEU A 442 -10.42 0.26 -11.16
N ALA A 443 -9.78 0.05 -12.30
CA ALA A 443 -10.26 -0.84 -13.35
C ALA A 443 -9.35 -2.07 -13.45
N ILE A 444 -9.86 -3.24 -13.05
CA ILE A 444 -9.10 -4.48 -12.92
C ILE A 444 -9.53 -5.46 -14.02
N ASP A 445 -8.58 -6.04 -14.76
CA ASP A 445 -8.89 -7.07 -15.74
C ASP A 445 -8.92 -8.48 -15.14
N LYS A 446 -9.45 -9.45 -15.90
CA LYS A 446 -9.60 -10.86 -15.48
C LYS A 446 -8.29 -11.61 -15.20
N SER A 447 -7.14 -11.01 -15.49
CA SER A 447 -5.83 -11.59 -15.17
C SER A 447 -5.24 -11.05 -13.86
N GLY A 448 -6.00 -10.22 -13.14
CA GLY A 448 -5.50 -9.44 -12.02
C GLY A 448 -4.57 -8.31 -12.46
N SER A 449 -4.49 -8.02 -13.77
CA SER A 449 -3.63 -6.97 -14.30
C SER A 449 -4.39 -5.65 -14.34
N MET A 450 -3.78 -4.61 -13.77
CA MET A 450 -4.35 -3.27 -13.69
C MET A 450 -4.28 -2.61 -15.07
N SER A 451 -5.42 -2.14 -15.57
CA SER A 451 -5.44 -1.44 -16.86
C SER A 451 -5.21 0.08 -16.74
N ARG A 452 -5.52 0.66 -15.57
CA ARG A 452 -5.21 2.04 -15.13
C ARG A 452 -5.70 2.30 -13.70
N ALA A 453 -4.87 2.92 -12.86
CA ALA A 453 -5.25 3.55 -11.60
C ALA A 453 -4.87 5.04 -11.64
N ASN A 454 -5.49 5.89 -10.81
CA ASN A 454 -4.90 7.19 -10.51
C ASN A 454 -3.70 7.01 -9.55
N PRO A 455 -2.73 7.94 -9.47
CA PRO A 455 -1.54 7.80 -8.61
C PRO A 455 -1.89 7.51 -7.14
N LEU A 456 -3.00 8.07 -6.64
CA LEU A 456 -3.58 7.77 -5.32
C LEU A 456 -3.94 6.28 -5.15
N GLY A 457 -4.49 5.63 -6.19
CA GLY A 457 -4.87 4.23 -6.18
C GLY A 457 -3.68 3.27 -6.15
N GLU A 458 -2.55 3.59 -6.80
CA GLU A 458 -1.34 2.75 -6.73
C GLU A 458 -0.64 2.85 -5.37
N SER A 459 -0.45 4.06 -4.83
CA SER A 459 0.17 4.25 -3.51
C SER A 459 -0.69 3.70 -2.38
N ARG A 460 -2.02 3.89 -2.45
CA ARG A 460 -2.96 3.30 -1.48
C ARG A 460 -3.12 1.80 -1.66
N LEU A 461 -3.06 1.24 -2.87
CA LEU A 461 -3.07 -0.22 -3.07
C LEU A 461 -1.78 -0.87 -2.55
N LYS A 462 -0.61 -0.23 -2.71
CA LYS A 462 0.63 -0.71 -2.07
C LYS A 462 0.52 -0.75 -0.55
N ARG A 463 -0.02 0.31 0.06
CA ARG A 463 -0.28 0.38 1.52
C ARG A 463 -1.41 -0.54 1.97
N ALA A 464 -2.47 -0.70 1.18
CA ALA A 464 -3.59 -1.58 1.49
C ALA A 464 -3.21 -3.06 1.30
N LYS A 465 -2.36 -3.42 0.33
CA LYS A 465 -1.77 -4.76 0.23
C LYS A 465 -0.83 -5.09 1.39
N SER A 466 -0.20 -4.09 2.02
CA SER A 466 0.63 -4.30 3.21
C SER A 466 -0.17 -4.36 4.51
N ILE A 467 -1.44 -3.93 4.52
CA ILE A 467 -2.30 -3.86 5.73
C ILE A 467 -3.46 -4.87 5.68
N ALA A 468 -4.00 -5.19 4.49
CA ALA A 468 -5.21 -5.97 4.24
C ALA A 468 -5.04 -6.96 3.05
N HIS A 469 -3.92 -7.68 3.03
CA HIS A 469 -3.53 -8.61 1.95
C HIS A 469 -4.63 -9.64 1.62
N ASP A 470 -5.21 -10.27 2.65
CA ASP A 470 -6.18 -11.36 2.49
C ASP A 470 -7.54 -10.92 1.92
N GLU A 471 -7.98 -9.68 2.19
CA GLU A 471 -9.26 -9.15 1.70
C GLU A 471 -9.18 -8.73 0.23
N ILE A 472 -8.03 -8.18 -0.19
CA ILE A 472 -7.79 -7.77 -1.58
C ILE A 472 -7.59 -9.00 -2.48
N ASP A 473 -6.90 -10.03 -1.99
CA ASP A 473 -6.69 -11.26 -2.76
C ASP A 473 -7.97 -12.09 -2.91
N GLN A 474 -8.88 -12.07 -1.92
CA GLN A 474 -10.22 -12.68 -2.05
C GLN A 474 -11.09 -12.03 -3.12
N LEU A 475 -10.93 -10.73 -3.39
CA LEU A 475 -11.61 -10.03 -4.48
C LEU A 475 -11.00 -10.30 -5.86
N LEU A 476 -9.73 -10.70 -5.89
CA LEU A 476 -8.97 -10.96 -7.12
C LEU A 476 -8.94 -12.45 -7.49
N ASP A 477 -9.68 -13.30 -6.77
CA ASP A 477 -9.69 -14.74 -7.00
C ASP A 477 -10.27 -15.07 -8.40
N PRO A 478 -9.45 -15.59 -9.34
CA PRO A 478 -9.92 -15.95 -10.67
C PRO A 478 -10.91 -17.13 -10.69
N GLU A 479 -11.17 -17.79 -9.56
CA GLU A 479 -12.07 -18.94 -9.44
C GLU A 479 -13.52 -18.62 -9.03
N ASP A 480 -13.94 -17.35 -8.84
CA ASP A 480 -15.36 -17.04 -8.60
C ASP A 480 -16.20 -17.17 -9.91
N VAL A 481 -16.81 -18.34 -10.08
CA VAL A 481 -17.47 -18.81 -11.31
C VAL A 481 -18.89 -18.24 -11.53
N THR A 482 -19.30 -17.20 -10.81
CA THR A 482 -20.73 -16.78 -10.82
C THR A 482 -21.16 -15.96 -12.04
N TYR A 483 -20.25 -15.34 -12.81
CA TYR A 483 -20.61 -14.57 -14.02
C TYR A 483 -19.62 -14.74 -15.19
N PRO A 484 -19.88 -15.64 -16.16
CA PRO A 484 -18.99 -15.84 -17.30
C PRO A 484 -19.17 -14.72 -18.33
N GLY A 485 -18.41 -13.63 -18.22
CA GLY A 485 -18.32 -12.67 -19.32
C GLY A 485 -17.79 -11.26 -19.04
N ILE A 486 -17.81 -10.76 -17.81
CA ILE A 486 -17.67 -9.31 -17.57
C ILE A 486 -16.33 -8.98 -16.87
N PHE A 487 -15.69 -7.89 -17.25
CA PHE A 487 -14.57 -7.27 -16.52
C PHE A 487 -15.12 -6.70 -15.20
N GLN A 488 -14.46 -6.91 -14.07
CA GLN A 488 -14.90 -6.31 -12.80
C GLN A 488 -14.42 -4.85 -12.72
N VAL A 489 -15.36 -3.92 -12.52
CA VAL A 489 -15.04 -2.52 -12.25
C VAL A 489 -15.44 -2.20 -10.83
N ALA A 490 -14.46 -1.90 -9.97
CA ALA A 490 -14.69 -1.58 -8.57
C ALA A 490 -14.26 -0.14 -8.27
N VAL A 491 -15.11 0.60 -7.56
CA VAL A 491 -14.67 1.84 -6.91
C VAL A 491 -14.27 1.48 -5.49
N ILE A 492 -13.01 1.78 -5.16
CA ILE A 492 -12.47 1.59 -3.82
C ILE A 492 -12.30 2.97 -3.17
N SER A 493 -13.14 3.24 -2.17
CA SER A 493 -12.99 4.41 -1.31
C SER A 493 -12.16 4.05 -0.09
N PHE A 494 -11.29 4.96 0.35
CA PHE A 494 -10.41 4.75 1.51
C PHE A 494 -10.66 5.83 2.57
N ASN A 495 -10.60 5.46 3.85
CA ASN A 495 -10.52 6.35 5.02
C ASN A 495 -9.26 6.04 5.84
N ALA A 496 -9.17 6.68 7.01
CA ALA A 496 -8.13 6.53 8.02
C ALA A 496 -7.81 5.07 8.41
N ASP A 497 -8.82 4.19 8.43
CA ASP A 497 -8.71 2.83 8.97
C ASP A 497 -8.55 1.75 7.88
N GLY A 498 -8.52 2.14 6.60
CA GLY A 498 -8.39 1.22 5.46
C GLY A 498 -9.44 1.43 4.37
N ILE A 499 -9.88 0.33 3.75
CA ILE A 499 -10.90 0.34 2.69
C ILE A 499 -12.27 0.61 3.32
N VAL A 500 -12.93 1.69 2.90
CA VAL A 500 -14.27 2.06 3.40
C VAL A 500 -15.36 1.38 2.61
N LEU A 501 -15.15 1.28 1.29
CA LEU A 501 -16.22 0.88 0.40
C LEU A 501 -15.63 0.27 -0.86
N ILE A 502 -16.04 -0.96 -1.16
CA ILE A 502 -15.79 -1.62 -2.43
C ILE A 502 -17.15 -1.73 -3.09
N GLN A 503 -17.43 -0.85 -4.05
CA GLN A 503 -18.65 -0.95 -4.84
C GLN A 503 -18.33 -1.63 -6.16
N ASP A 504 -18.86 -2.85 -6.31
CA ASP A 504 -18.88 -3.54 -7.59
C ASP A 504 -19.85 -2.83 -8.54
N LEU A 505 -19.32 -2.09 -9.51
CA LEU A 505 -20.09 -1.36 -10.51
C LEU A 505 -20.33 -2.18 -11.78
N THR A 506 -19.97 -3.46 -11.77
CA THR A 506 -20.07 -4.36 -12.94
C THR A 506 -21.52 -4.56 -13.40
N SER A 507 -22.51 -4.25 -12.54
CA SER A 507 -23.93 -4.44 -12.80
C SER A 507 -24.83 -3.19 -12.66
N ASP A 508 -24.32 -2.05 -12.18
CA ASP A 508 -25.13 -0.84 -11.89
C ASP A 508 -24.71 0.39 -12.73
N GLN A 509 -25.47 0.66 -13.78
CA GLN A 509 -25.21 1.76 -14.72
C GLN A 509 -25.38 3.16 -14.12
N ASN A 510 -26.28 3.32 -13.14
CA ASN A 510 -26.58 4.63 -12.55
C ASN A 510 -25.52 5.01 -11.51
N ALA A 511 -25.03 4.03 -10.76
CA ALA A 511 -23.91 4.22 -9.84
C ALA A 511 -22.61 4.56 -10.60
N LEU A 512 -22.35 3.89 -11.74
CA LEU A 512 -21.21 4.23 -12.59
C LEU A 512 -21.31 5.64 -13.18
N HIS A 513 -22.49 6.05 -13.66
CA HIS A 513 -22.71 7.41 -14.19
C HIS A 513 -22.56 8.48 -13.10
N SER A 514 -23.11 8.22 -11.91
CA SER A 514 -23.02 9.14 -10.77
C SER A 514 -21.58 9.30 -10.27
N ALA A 515 -20.81 8.21 -10.27
CA ALA A 515 -19.37 8.26 -9.97
C ALA A 515 -18.59 9.04 -11.04
N ILE A 516 -19.01 8.97 -12.31
CA ILE A 516 -18.46 9.80 -13.40
C ILE A 516 -18.76 11.28 -13.20
N ASP A 517 -19.97 11.61 -12.79
CA ASP A 517 -20.40 13.00 -12.59
C ASP A 517 -19.81 13.64 -11.32
N ALA A 518 -19.51 12.86 -10.29
CA ALA A 518 -18.90 13.34 -9.05
C ALA A 518 -17.43 13.81 -9.21
N VAL A 519 -16.75 13.42 -10.29
CA VAL A 519 -15.33 13.70 -10.55
C VAL A 519 -15.09 15.06 -11.23
N GLN A 520 -16.13 15.88 -11.45
CA GLN A 520 -16.04 17.16 -12.18
C GLN A 520 -15.24 18.27 -11.43
N GLY A 521 -13.91 18.20 -11.51
CA GLY A 521 -13.00 19.34 -11.43
C GLY A 521 -12.70 19.94 -12.82
N PRO A 522 -11.97 21.07 -12.92
CA PRO A 522 -11.76 21.77 -14.19
C PRO A 522 -11.11 20.86 -15.24
N ARG A 523 -11.86 20.63 -16.32
CA ARG A 523 -11.57 19.80 -17.50
C ARG A 523 -10.39 20.43 -18.25
N HIS A 524 -9.38 19.69 -18.74
CA HIS A 524 -9.47 19.00 -20.03
C HIS A 524 -8.38 17.92 -20.28
N ASP A 525 -7.49 17.58 -19.35
CA ASP A 525 -6.35 16.67 -19.62
C ASP A 525 -6.06 15.64 -18.49
N THR A 526 -7.09 15.11 -17.80
CA THR A 526 -6.84 14.15 -16.72
C THR A 526 -6.78 12.70 -17.24
N PRO A 527 -5.78 11.90 -16.82
CA PRO A 527 -5.75 10.46 -17.07
C PRO A 527 -7.02 9.72 -16.61
N LEU A 528 -7.71 10.29 -15.60
CA LEU A 528 -8.97 9.82 -15.05
C LEU A 528 -10.12 9.93 -16.07
N ALA A 529 -10.27 11.08 -16.75
CA ALA A 529 -11.25 11.24 -17.81
C ALA A 529 -10.98 10.28 -18.99
N ALA A 530 -9.71 10.05 -19.33
CA ALA A 530 -9.31 9.11 -20.37
C ALA A 530 -9.61 7.64 -20.00
N ALA A 531 -9.35 7.24 -18.75
CA ALA A 531 -9.64 5.89 -18.26
C ALA A 531 -11.14 5.59 -18.22
N MET A 532 -11.95 6.56 -17.79
CA MET A 532 -13.40 6.43 -17.69
C MET A 532 -14.07 6.39 -19.08
N CYS A 533 -13.56 7.17 -20.03
CA CYS A 533 -13.99 7.10 -21.43
C CYS A 533 -13.64 5.75 -22.07
N GLN A 534 -12.45 5.21 -21.78
CA GLN A 534 -12.01 3.92 -22.30
C GLN A 534 -12.79 2.75 -21.69
N ALA A 535 -13.10 2.79 -20.39
CA ALA A 535 -13.97 1.83 -19.72
C ALA A 535 -15.38 1.82 -20.32
N HIS A 536 -15.94 2.99 -20.62
CA HIS A 536 -17.24 3.11 -21.31
C HIS A 536 -17.22 2.47 -22.71
N CYS A 537 -16.16 2.71 -23.49
CA CYS A 537 -15.99 2.13 -24.82
C CYS A 537 -15.78 0.60 -24.80
N MET A 538 -15.07 0.07 -23.79
CA MET A 538 -14.74 -1.35 -23.68
C MET A 538 -15.93 -2.21 -23.26
N LEU A 539 -16.92 -1.64 -22.57
CA LEU A 539 -18.12 -2.36 -22.12
C LEU A 539 -19.21 -2.50 -23.20
N GLY A 540 -19.02 -1.92 -24.39
CA GLY A 540 -19.79 -2.27 -25.59
C GLY A 540 -21.28 -1.88 -25.59
N TYR A 541 -21.64 -0.75 -25.00
CA TYR A 541 -23.03 -0.32 -24.87
C TYR A 541 -23.49 0.68 -25.96
N ASP A 542 -24.76 0.55 -26.36
CA ASP A 542 -25.42 1.09 -27.56
C ASP A 542 -25.49 2.64 -27.61
N GLU A 543 -25.25 3.23 -28.79
CA GLU A 543 -25.14 4.67 -29.10
C GLU A 543 -26.44 5.48 -28.86
N ALA A 544 -27.56 4.84 -28.48
CA ALA A 544 -28.88 5.46 -28.48
C ALA A 544 -29.19 6.37 -27.26
N ILE A 545 -28.45 6.27 -26.16
CA ILE A 545 -28.77 7.00 -24.90
C ILE A 545 -27.98 8.32 -24.75
N ALA A 546 -26.97 8.57 -25.58
CA ALA A 546 -26.15 9.80 -25.56
C ALA A 546 -26.91 11.08 -25.99
N ARG A 547 -28.21 11.01 -26.30
CA ARG A 547 -29.02 12.16 -26.76
C ARG A 547 -29.86 12.85 -25.69
N TYR A 548 -29.89 12.38 -24.44
CA TYR A 548 -30.77 12.97 -23.43
C TYR A 548 -30.12 13.99 -22.47
N VAL A 549 -28.84 14.33 -22.65
CA VAL A 549 -28.14 15.32 -21.81
C VAL A 549 -27.68 16.52 -22.64
N ILE A 550 -28.59 17.15 -23.39
CA ILE A 550 -28.40 18.53 -23.86
C ILE A 550 -29.76 19.25 -23.85
N THR A 551 -30.12 19.83 -22.71
CA THR A 551 -30.85 21.12 -22.63
C THR A 551 -30.99 21.51 -21.17
N TYR A 552 -30.18 22.47 -20.71
CA TYR A 552 -30.60 23.66 -19.97
C TYR A 552 -29.33 24.45 -19.64
N THR A 553 -29.08 25.51 -20.41
CA THR A 553 -28.36 26.69 -19.91
C THR A 553 -28.83 27.91 -20.67
N ASP A 554 -29.45 28.79 -19.89
CA ASP A 554 -29.46 30.24 -19.92
C ASP A 554 -29.65 30.99 -21.24
N GLY A 555 -30.70 31.81 -21.23
CA GLY A 555 -30.82 32.93 -22.15
C GLY A 555 -29.63 33.87 -21.97
N LEU A 556 -28.71 33.84 -22.93
CA LEU A 556 -28.33 34.97 -23.78
C LEU A 556 -27.40 34.44 -24.88
N GLU A 557 -27.71 34.87 -26.10
CA GLU A 557 -27.15 34.43 -27.37
C GLU A 557 -25.63 34.71 -27.50
N ASN A 558 -24.84 33.70 -27.87
CA ASN A 558 -23.96 33.77 -29.06
C ASN A 558 -23.26 32.43 -29.37
N GLU A 559 -23.68 31.89 -30.52
CA GLU A 559 -23.04 31.01 -31.51
C GLU A 559 -21.77 30.20 -31.16
N SER A 560 -22.00 28.89 -30.97
CA SER A 560 -21.30 27.73 -31.54
C SER A 560 -19.76 27.62 -31.42
N GLN A 561 -19.29 26.82 -30.45
CA GLN A 561 -18.30 25.74 -30.67
C GLN A 561 -18.50 24.64 -29.60
N ASN A 562 -19.29 23.62 -29.92
CA ASN A 562 -19.35 22.36 -29.16
C ASN A 562 -18.24 21.43 -29.68
N PHE A 563 -17.38 20.93 -28.80
CA PHE A 563 -16.51 19.79 -29.08
C PHE A 563 -17.09 18.54 -28.38
N ASP A 564 -17.45 17.54 -29.17
CA ASP A 564 -18.04 16.26 -28.73
C ASP A 564 -17.04 15.43 -27.90
N MET A 565 -17.45 14.98 -26.71
CA MET A 565 -16.60 14.23 -25.76
C MET A 565 -16.37 12.74 -26.10
N CYS A 566 -17.14 12.13 -27.02
CA CYS A 566 -17.05 10.68 -27.29
C CYS A 566 -17.35 10.31 -28.75
N ALA A 567 -16.75 10.99 -29.75
CA ALA A 567 -17.12 10.79 -31.16
C ALA A 567 -16.18 9.88 -32.00
N ILE A 568 -15.31 9.07 -31.40
CA ILE A 568 -14.49 8.10 -32.16
C ILE A 568 -14.54 6.71 -31.52
N CYS A 569 -15.64 6.00 -31.79
CA CYS A 569 -15.74 4.56 -31.61
C CYS A 569 -15.84 3.89 -32.99
N GLU A 570 -14.74 3.79 -33.73
CA GLU A 570 -14.64 2.82 -34.84
C GLU A 570 -13.84 1.59 -34.38
N PRO A 571 -14.31 0.34 -34.64
CA PRO A 571 -13.58 -0.86 -34.27
C PRO A 571 -12.34 -1.05 -35.14
N CYS A 572 -11.18 -1.26 -34.49
CA CYS A 572 -9.91 -1.70 -35.09
C CYS A 572 -9.98 -3.15 -35.63
N ASN A 573 -10.94 -3.47 -36.50
CA ASN A 573 -11.00 -4.75 -37.19
C ASN A 573 -11.62 -4.61 -38.58
N SER A 574 -10.92 -3.95 -39.52
CA SER A 574 -10.93 -4.32 -40.95
C SER A 574 -10.00 -3.45 -41.83
N LEU A 575 -8.69 -3.47 -41.63
CA LEU A 575 -7.76 -3.01 -42.69
C LEU A 575 -6.57 -3.96 -42.82
N MET A 576 -6.82 -5.11 -43.44
CA MET A 576 -5.82 -5.67 -44.35
C MET A 576 -5.75 -4.74 -45.57
N GLY A 577 -4.67 -3.95 -45.68
CA GLY A 577 -4.31 -3.31 -46.94
C GLY A 577 -3.94 -1.82 -46.86
N THR A 578 -2.65 -1.58 -47.14
CA THR A 578 -2.04 -0.38 -47.74
C THR A 578 -1.82 0.89 -46.90
N GLY A 579 -0.55 1.16 -46.61
CA GLY A 579 0.06 2.47 -46.91
C GLY A 579 0.47 3.37 -45.74
N TRP A 580 1.77 3.37 -45.42
CA TRP A 580 2.46 4.42 -44.65
C TRP A 580 2.53 5.73 -45.46
N ASN A 581 2.50 6.90 -44.81
CA ASN A 581 3.32 8.03 -45.25
C ASN A 581 3.61 9.04 -44.12
N TYR A 582 4.90 9.26 -43.86
CA TYR A 582 5.47 10.31 -43.01
C TYR A 582 5.80 11.52 -43.90
N ASP A 583 5.40 12.73 -43.50
CA ASP A 583 5.94 13.97 -44.08
C ASP A 583 7.24 14.35 -43.34
N CYS A 584 8.35 13.73 -43.76
CA CYS A 584 9.71 14.21 -43.53
C CYS A 584 10.43 14.26 -44.89
N ASP A 585 10.95 15.42 -45.31
CA ASP A 585 11.78 15.52 -46.52
C ASP A 585 13.10 14.75 -46.32
N PRO A 586 13.39 13.68 -47.11
CA PRO A 586 14.59 12.87 -46.94
C PRO A 586 15.90 13.56 -47.37
N SER A 587 15.83 14.76 -47.96
CA SER A 587 16.99 15.44 -48.54
C SER A 587 17.63 16.51 -47.64
N ASN A 588 17.04 16.81 -46.48
CA ASN A 588 17.55 17.84 -45.57
C ASN A 588 17.38 17.46 -44.09
N PRO A 589 18.37 16.79 -43.46
CA PRO A 589 18.28 16.31 -42.08
C PRO A 589 18.22 17.39 -40.99
N SER A 590 18.29 18.67 -41.34
CA SER A 590 18.28 19.81 -40.41
C SER A 590 16.98 20.63 -40.40
N SER A 591 15.91 20.19 -41.07
CA SER A 591 14.59 20.84 -41.01
C SER A 591 13.65 20.30 -39.92
N CYS A 592 14.08 19.32 -39.12
CA CYS A 592 13.34 18.90 -37.94
C CYS A 592 13.78 19.76 -36.75
N THR A 593 13.12 20.90 -36.57
CA THR A 593 13.32 21.77 -35.40
C THR A 593 11.99 21.99 -34.68
N ASP A 594 11.97 21.48 -33.45
CA ASP A 594 11.09 21.76 -32.32
C ASP A 594 9.62 21.32 -32.29
N TRP A 595 9.33 20.71 -31.14
CA TRP A 595 8.03 20.42 -30.57
C TRP A 595 7.32 21.74 -30.25
N GLN A 596 6.40 22.15 -31.11
CA GLN A 596 5.35 23.11 -30.73
C GLN A 596 4.02 22.61 -31.28
N MET A 597 3.16 22.17 -30.36
CA MET A 597 1.72 22.16 -30.56
C MET A 597 1.27 23.59 -30.91
N CYS A 598 0.75 23.80 -32.12
CA CYS A 598 0.02 25.02 -32.45
C CYS A 598 -1.16 24.74 -33.37
N LEU A 599 -2.27 25.32 -32.95
CA LEU A 599 -3.55 25.48 -33.62
C LEU A 599 -3.45 26.13 -35.02
N HIS A 600 -4.47 25.80 -35.83
CA HIS A 600 -5.22 26.64 -36.77
C HIS A 600 -5.06 26.48 -38.31
N ASP A 601 -6.21 26.13 -38.92
CA ASP A 601 -6.91 26.75 -40.07
C ASP A 601 -6.59 26.41 -41.55
N GLN A 602 -7.63 25.95 -42.27
CA GLN A 602 -8.39 26.69 -43.31
C GLN A 602 -9.20 25.70 -44.19
N PHE A 603 -10.53 25.90 -44.33
CA PHE A 603 -11.15 26.25 -45.62
C PHE A 603 -12.67 26.49 -45.52
N SER A 604 -13.08 27.65 -46.04
CA SER A 604 -14.44 28.07 -46.35
C SER A 604 -15.04 27.29 -47.54
N GLN A 605 -16.36 27.04 -47.54
CA GLN A 605 -17.32 27.51 -48.57
C GLN A 605 -18.73 26.87 -48.41
N THR A 606 -19.69 27.73 -48.08
CA THR A 606 -21.09 27.83 -48.58
C THR A 606 -21.71 26.65 -49.36
N GLY A 607 -22.90 26.20 -48.95
CA GLY A 607 -23.82 25.49 -49.86
C GLY A 607 -24.99 24.76 -49.19
N SER A 608 -26.18 25.31 -49.32
CA SER A 608 -27.51 24.86 -48.85
C SER A 608 -28.00 23.51 -49.40
N ASN A 609 -28.94 22.85 -48.69
CA ASN A 609 -30.14 22.08 -49.14
C ASN A 609 -30.65 21.19 -47.98
N ILE A 610 -31.72 21.51 -47.22
CA ILE A 610 -33.18 21.28 -47.42
C ILE A 610 -33.59 19.86 -47.86
N ILE A 611 -34.42 19.17 -47.02
CA ILE A 611 -35.70 18.42 -47.28
C ILE A 611 -36.00 17.57 -46.01
N HIS A 612 -36.98 17.90 -45.14
CA HIS A 612 -38.45 17.73 -45.13
C HIS A 612 -39.02 16.35 -44.64
N TYR A 613 -39.53 16.36 -43.40
CA TYR A 613 -40.91 16.07 -42.93
C TYR A 613 -41.55 14.67 -42.74
N PHE A 614 -42.40 14.63 -41.69
CA PHE A 614 -43.55 13.77 -41.28
C PHE A 614 -43.29 12.60 -40.29
N GLY A 615 -43.97 12.50 -39.14
CA GLY A 615 -45.11 13.27 -38.62
C GLY A 615 -45.51 12.93 -37.16
N GLU A 616 -46.13 13.95 -36.55
CA GLU A 616 -46.73 14.06 -35.20
C GLU A 616 -48.10 13.30 -35.04
N PRO A 617 -49.00 13.53 -34.03
CA PRO A 617 -49.02 14.40 -32.82
C PRO A 617 -49.53 13.71 -31.52
N ILE A 618 -49.47 14.30 -30.32
CA ILE A 618 -50.50 15.19 -29.73
C ILE A 618 -49.94 15.80 -28.42
N ASN A 619 -49.96 17.13 -28.35
CA ASN A 619 -50.06 17.92 -27.11
C ASN A 619 -51.57 18.20 -26.88
N PRO A 620 -52.07 18.38 -25.64
CA PRO A 620 -52.29 19.78 -25.27
C PRO A 620 -52.30 20.13 -23.75
N PHE A 621 -52.02 21.42 -23.51
CA PHE A 621 -52.43 22.29 -22.40
C PHE A 621 -51.48 22.56 -21.22
N ILE A 622 -50.85 23.74 -21.33
CA ILE A 622 -50.47 24.66 -20.25
C ILE A 622 -51.67 25.57 -19.90
N LYS A 623 -51.99 25.68 -18.60
CA LYS A 623 -52.43 26.89 -17.83
C LYS A 623 -52.84 26.40 -16.44
N GLY A 624 -52.35 26.88 -15.31
CA GLY A 624 -51.54 28.04 -14.99
C GLY A 624 -52.02 28.59 -13.65
N GLY A 625 -51.10 29.07 -12.82
CA GLY A 625 -51.42 30.07 -11.80
C GLY A 625 -50.97 29.73 -10.38
N GLY A 626 -49.87 30.37 -9.98
CA GLY A 626 -49.95 31.29 -8.84
C GLY A 626 -49.50 30.76 -7.48
N SER A 627 -48.30 31.23 -7.10
CA SER A 627 -47.86 31.62 -5.76
C SER A 627 -47.82 30.56 -4.66
N GLY A 628 -46.61 30.30 -4.19
CA GLY A 628 -46.35 29.67 -2.91
C GLY A 628 -44.99 29.00 -2.92
N LEU A 629 -44.26 29.11 -1.83
CA LEU A 629 -42.98 28.47 -1.57
C LEU A 629 -43.11 26.93 -1.62
N GLU A 630 -41.93 26.29 -1.60
CA GLU A 630 -41.67 24.85 -1.37
C GLU A 630 -41.45 24.02 -2.64
N ASP A 631 -40.15 23.81 -2.95
CA ASP A 631 -39.53 22.48 -3.01
C ASP A 631 -38.10 22.62 -3.59
N MET A 632 -37.14 22.87 -2.70
CA MET A 632 -35.72 22.57 -2.92
C MET A 632 -35.36 21.43 -1.97
N TYR A 633 -35.21 20.22 -2.49
CA TYR A 633 -34.53 19.16 -1.76
C TYR A 633 -33.02 19.42 -1.79
N PHE A 634 -32.52 19.96 -0.68
CA PHE A 634 -31.12 19.88 -0.28
C PHE A 634 -30.93 18.57 0.50
N LEU A 635 -30.09 17.65 0.01
CA LEU A 635 -29.42 16.71 0.92
C LEU A 635 -28.21 17.42 1.51
N LYS A 636 -28.38 17.87 2.75
CA LYS A 636 -27.37 18.46 3.61
C LYS A 636 -26.98 17.39 4.63
N ASN A 637 -25.92 16.64 4.38
CA ASN A 637 -25.23 15.92 5.46
C ASN A 637 -24.24 16.91 6.09
N THR A 638 -24.66 17.54 7.17
CA THR A 638 -23.78 18.15 8.18
C THR A 638 -23.73 17.22 9.37
N ALA A 639 -22.55 16.69 9.68
CA ALA A 639 -22.24 16.19 11.01
C ALA A 639 -22.10 17.38 11.97
N GLU A 640 -22.68 17.30 13.17
CA GLU A 640 -22.32 18.15 14.31
C GLU A 640 -21.61 17.28 15.36
N GLU A 641 -20.51 17.80 15.92
CA GLU A 641 -19.73 17.18 16.99
C GLU A 641 -20.40 17.36 18.37
N SER A 642 -20.44 16.27 19.16
CA SER A 642 -20.18 16.34 20.60
C SER A 642 -19.81 14.97 21.19
N ASP A 643 -18.66 14.92 21.88
CA ASP A 643 -18.28 13.96 22.94
C ASP A 643 -18.11 12.47 22.58
N GLY A 644 -17.32 12.18 21.54
CA GLY A 644 -16.26 11.16 21.65
C GLY A 644 -16.63 9.69 21.91
N GLU A 645 -17.74 9.17 21.38
CA GLU A 645 -17.95 7.73 21.17
C GLU A 645 -18.82 7.50 19.91
N PHE A 646 -18.27 6.82 18.89
CA PHE A 646 -19.04 6.32 17.75
C PHE A 646 -19.62 4.95 18.09
N LEU A 647 -20.93 4.89 18.36
CA LEU A 647 -21.68 3.64 18.35
C LEU A 647 -22.40 3.50 17.00
N TYR A 648 -21.82 2.73 16.09
CA TYR A 648 -22.53 2.31 14.87
C TYR A 648 -23.53 1.21 15.22
N HIS A 649 -24.81 1.46 14.94
CA HIS A 649 -25.83 0.42 14.86
C HIS A 649 -25.79 -0.18 13.44
N SER A 650 -25.60 -1.49 13.36
CA SER A 650 -25.73 -2.27 12.12
C SER A 650 -27.16 -2.17 11.62
N ASP A 651 -27.34 -2.03 10.30
CA ASP A 651 -28.64 -2.04 9.62
C ASP A 651 -29.54 -3.19 10.11
N GLN A 652 -30.48 -2.86 10.99
CA GLN A 652 -31.69 -3.63 11.23
C GLN A 652 -32.82 -2.82 10.61
N GLU A 653 -33.55 -3.42 9.66
CA GLU A 653 -34.81 -2.87 9.15
C GLU A 653 -35.65 -2.39 10.34
N THR A 654 -35.82 -1.09 10.46
CA THR A 654 -36.38 -0.50 11.66
C THR A 654 -37.89 -0.65 11.59
N ILE A 655 -38.47 -1.41 12.52
CA ILE A 655 -39.92 -1.67 12.52
C ILE A 655 -40.62 -0.53 13.26
N CYS A 656 -41.51 0.16 12.55
CA CYS A 656 -42.40 1.16 13.10
C CYS A 656 -43.21 0.63 14.30
N GLY A 657 -43.06 1.28 15.46
CA GLY A 657 -43.67 0.90 16.72
C GLY A 657 -42.88 -0.11 17.58
N ASP A 658 -41.76 -0.65 17.11
CA ASP A 658 -40.81 -1.39 17.94
C ASP A 658 -39.97 -0.41 18.77
N ALA A 659 -40.59 0.10 19.83
CA ALA A 659 -40.01 1.10 20.71
C ALA A 659 -38.87 0.54 21.57
N ASN A 660 -38.84 -0.78 21.78
CA ASN A 660 -37.84 -1.42 22.63
C ASN A 660 -36.64 -1.98 21.82
N GLY A 661 -36.79 -2.10 20.49
CA GLY A 661 -35.74 -2.48 19.55
C GLY A 661 -35.45 -3.98 19.52
N ASP A 662 -36.44 -4.82 19.87
CA ASP A 662 -36.28 -6.28 19.87
C ASP A 662 -36.57 -6.96 18.53
N GLY A 663 -36.91 -6.16 17.50
CA GLY A 663 -37.29 -6.61 16.17
C GLY A 663 -38.75 -7.06 16.07
N SER A 664 -39.61 -6.73 17.03
CA SER A 664 -41.02 -7.15 17.02
C SER A 664 -42.01 -6.16 17.64
N LEU A 665 -42.94 -5.65 16.84
CA LEU A 665 -44.05 -4.80 17.33
C LEU A 665 -45.03 -5.60 18.19
N ASN A 666 -45.01 -5.39 19.50
CA ASN A 666 -45.91 -6.06 20.45
C ASN A 666 -46.23 -5.20 21.71
N VAL A 667 -46.87 -5.81 22.70
CA VAL A 667 -47.36 -5.08 23.89
C VAL A 667 -46.20 -4.60 24.78
N SER A 668 -45.04 -5.25 24.73
CA SER A 668 -43.85 -4.80 25.45
C SER A 668 -43.41 -3.42 24.99
N ASP A 669 -43.61 -3.05 23.72
CA ASP A 669 -43.25 -1.73 23.17
C ASP A 669 -44.11 -0.60 23.74
N ALA A 670 -45.42 -0.83 23.82
CA ALA A 670 -46.31 0.12 24.48
C ALA A 670 -45.98 0.27 25.96
N VAL A 671 -45.63 -0.82 26.65
CA VAL A 671 -45.21 -0.77 28.06
C VAL A 671 -43.87 -0.05 28.21
N TYR A 672 -42.94 -0.27 27.28
CA TYR A 672 -41.64 0.40 27.25
C TYR A 672 -41.80 1.91 27.12
N LEU A 673 -42.63 2.39 26.20
CA LEU A 673 -42.96 3.82 26.05
C LEU A 673 -43.57 4.40 27.31
N VAL A 674 -44.50 3.70 27.96
CA VAL A 674 -45.12 4.17 29.21
C VAL A 674 -44.08 4.32 30.33
N ILE A 675 -43.13 3.39 30.44
CA ILE A 675 -42.04 3.44 31.42
C ILE A 675 -41.08 4.59 31.09
N TYR A 676 -40.70 4.75 29.83
CA TYR A 676 -39.87 5.87 29.37
C TYR A 676 -40.52 7.23 29.71
N ILE A 677 -41.79 7.42 29.32
CA ILE A 677 -42.51 8.69 29.47
C ILE A 677 -42.77 9.06 30.94
N PHE A 678 -43.19 8.10 31.78
CA PHE A 678 -43.66 8.41 33.14
C PHE A 678 -42.71 8.01 34.27
N GLN A 679 -41.83 7.04 34.04
CA GLN A 679 -40.91 6.53 35.07
C GLN A 679 -39.44 6.86 34.79
N GLY A 680 -39.15 7.56 33.68
CA GLY A 680 -37.79 7.95 33.31
C GLY A 680 -36.92 6.76 32.91
N GLY A 681 -37.52 5.79 32.21
CA GLY A 681 -36.80 4.66 31.63
C GLY A 681 -35.77 5.09 30.56
N THR A 682 -35.03 4.12 30.03
CA THR A 682 -34.10 4.36 28.92
C THR A 682 -34.85 4.86 27.68
N PRO A 683 -34.31 5.84 26.93
CA PRO A 683 -34.92 6.29 25.69
C PRO A 683 -34.94 5.17 24.63
N PRO A 684 -35.95 5.17 23.73
CA PRO A 684 -36.01 4.24 22.61
C PRO A 684 -34.71 4.25 21.81
N PRO A 685 -34.21 3.08 21.35
CA PRO A 685 -32.97 2.99 20.57
C PRO A 685 -33.04 3.80 19.27
N TYR A 686 -34.24 3.88 18.68
CA TYR A 686 -34.54 4.70 17.51
C TYR A 686 -35.77 5.56 17.79
N MET A 687 -35.60 6.88 17.83
CA MET A 687 -36.68 7.80 18.19
C MET A 687 -37.88 7.74 17.20
N PRO A 688 -37.68 7.60 15.88
CA PRO A 688 -38.80 7.48 14.95
C PRO A 688 -39.63 6.20 15.10
N SER A 689 -39.07 5.08 15.59
CA SER A 689 -39.87 3.86 15.83
C SER A 689 -40.81 4.00 17.03
N ALA A 690 -40.56 4.99 17.90
CA ALA A 690 -41.35 5.27 19.10
C ALA A 690 -42.43 6.35 18.91
N ASP A 691 -42.37 7.11 17.81
CA ASP A 691 -43.36 8.14 17.43
C ASP A 691 -44.42 7.53 16.51
N CYS A 692 -45.25 6.64 17.06
CA CYS A 692 -46.15 5.78 16.29
C CYS A 692 -47.30 6.52 15.60
N ASN A 693 -47.54 7.77 15.96
CA ASN A 693 -48.56 8.61 15.31
C ASN A 693 -47.96 9.63 14.32
N CYS A 694 -46.62 9.64 14.14
CA CYS A 694 -45.88 10.53 13.25
C CYS A 694 -46.09 12.03 13.53
N ASP A 695 -46.40 12.42 14.76
CA ASP A 695 -46.60 13.83 15.16
C ASP A 695 -45.29 14.53 15.59
N SER A 696 -44.17 13.84 15.45
CA SER A 696 -42.82 14.25 15.86
C SER A 696 -42.65 14.36 17.38
N THR A 697 -43.56 13.80 18.19
CA THR A 697 -43.49 13.86 19.66
C THR A 697 -43.81 12.53 20.34
N ILE A 698 -42.81 11.89 20.92
CA ILE A 698 -43.01 10.66 21.71
C ILE A 698 -43.75 10.97 23.01
N ASN A 699 -45.01 10.55 23.09
CA ASN A 699 -45.89 10.76 24.23
C ASN A 699 -46.87 9.58 24.41
N ILE A 700 -47.79 9.70 25.36
CA ILE A 700 -48.67 8.58 25.72
C ILE A 700 -49.62 8.19 24.57
N SER A 701 -49.86 9.09 23.61
CA SER A 701 -50.70 8.81 22.45
C SER A 701 -50.06 7.79 21.50
N ASP A 702 -48.72 7.72 21.43
CA ASP A 702 -47.99 6.72 20.63
C ASP A 702 -48.17 5.30 21.18
N ALA A 703 -48.07 5.16 22.50
CA ALA A 703 -48.36 3.89 23.17
C ALA A 703 -49.83 3.46 22.98
N VAL A 704 -50.76 4.42 22.84
CA VAL A 704 -52.17 4.13 22.54
C VAL A 704 -52.35 3.64 21.10
N VAL A 705 -51.57 4.15 20.13
CA VAL A 705 -51.58 3.66 18.74
C VAL A 705 -51.13 2.20 18.69
N ILE A 706 -50.02 1.85 19.35
CA ILE A 706 -49.53 0.46 19.45
C ILE A 706 -50.60 -0.46 20.07
N ILE A 707 -51.23 -0.05 21.18
CA ILE A 707 -52.25 -0.88 21.84
C ILE A 707 -53.51 -1.05 20.98
N ASN A 708 -53.94 0.01 20.28
CA ASN A 708 -55.10 -0.05 19.40
C ASN A 708 -54.85 -0.93 18.17
N ASN A 709 -53.65 -0.84 17.57
CA ASN A 709 -53.23 -1.70 16.47
C ASN A 709 -53.24 -3.18 16.90
N ILE A 710 -52.60 -3.51 18.02
CA ILE A 710 -52.47 -4.91 18.49
C ILE A 710 -53.80 -5.52 18.93
N PHE A 711 -54.66 -4.77 19.64
CA PHE A 711 -55.84 -5.36 20.29
C PHE A 711 -57.18 -5.03 19.66
N LEU A 712 -57.29 -3.89 18.97
CA LEU A 712 -58.55 -3.41 18.39
C LEU A 712 -58.54 -3.44 16.85
N GLY A 713 -57.41 -3.83 16.24
CA GLY A 713 -57.25 -3.85 14.78
C GLY A 713 -57.29 -2.44 14.17
N GLY A 714 -56.78 -1.45 14.90
CA GLY A 714 -56.57 -0.10 14.36
C GLY A 714 -55.42 -0.05 13.36
N ASP A 715 -55.30 1.10 12.68
CA ASP A 715 -54.31 1.33 11.62
C ASP A 715 -52.87 1.06 12.09
N SER A 716 -51.99 0.71 11.15
CA SER A 716 -50.57 0.47 11.41
C SER A 716 -49.86 1.73 11.94
N PRO A 717 -48.86 1.61 12.83
CA PRO A 717 -48.09 2.76 13.27
C PRO A 717 -47.53 3.56 12.10
N CYS A 718 -47.67 4.90 12.13
CA CYS A 718 -47.21 5.82 11.10
C CYS A 718 -47.70 5.54 9.66
N ASP A 719 -48.90 4.98 9.50
CA ASP A 719 -49.57 4.93 8.19
C ASP A 719 -50.42 6.20 7.99
N ILE A 720 -49.77 7.32 7.68
CA ILE A 720 -50.45 8.63 7.55
C ILE A 720 -51.31 8.72 6.29
N ASN A 721 -51.11 7.82 5.32
CA ASN A 721 -51.75 7.84 4.02
C ASN A 721 -52.84 6.75 3.88
N GLY A 722 -52.89 5.79 4.81
CA GLY A 722 -53.92 4.75 4.97
C GLY A 722 -53.78 3.58 4.00
N ASP A 723 -52.56 3.27 3.55
CA ASP A 723 -52.27 2.22 2.58
C ASP A 723 -51.74 0.91 3.19
N ASP A 724 -51.79 0.81 4.53
CA ASP A 724 -51.26 -0.28 5.36
C ASP A 724 -49.72 -0.44 5.30
N ILE A 725 -48.99 0.58 4.80
CA ILE A 725 -47.52 0.63 4.78
C ILE A 725 -47.02 1.72 5.75
N PRO A 726 -46.22 1.37 6.77
CA PRO A 726 -45.69 2.37 7.71
C PRO A 726 -44.70 3.37 7.05
N ASP A 727 -44.87 4.67 7.32
CA ASP A 727 -44.05 5.80 6.78
C ASP A 727 -42.98 6.32 7.77
N CYS A 728 -42.55 5.49 8.73
CA CYS A 728 -41.32 5.72 9.50
C CYS A 728 -40.12 5.01 8.85
#